data_AF-W9YWR6-F1
#
_entry.id   AF-W9YWR6-F1
#
_cell.length_a   1.000
_cell.length_b   1.000
_cell.length_c   1.000
_cell.angle_alpha   90.00
_cell.angle_beta   90.00
_cell.angle_gamma   90.00
#
_symmetry.space_group_name_H-M   'P 1'
#
loop_
_entity.id
_entity.type
_entity.pdbx_description
1 polymer ?
#
loop_
_entity_poly.entity_id
_entity_poly.type
_entity_poly.pdbx_seq_one_letter_code
_entity_poly.pdbx_strand_id
1 'polypeptide(L)'
;MPLPVFEKFSAPARIQRLSVFAIITILLFVFFQGSFFPDVSVPSLHRDSHDTARSEYYLQWGPFEPMNIPGFVNTGLPGKRSCDTLKYNSSVGVQKSFFLTDDIKQIAMTLDSHPIVDYPDDMMNDPTLKVSDIVERTWARLSGSSVWLPEHNVYLSVTRVIFCPSRTRSVPKMSFLRGQLFNADWEHLDNYNLTWGGKEFNFPLVFDIPVNWDPDGSLYGPEDPRIILEDNVEGAEPVIIFNMIGKPSDWKRAMYIFRPFSNYSTLLTVRNTERQWTEKNWAPFFVPQYEQATPSRVHLPGHAGQPARVANEYIHFVYSFKPLRILKCHLRCGDCEFAYEQSVPEGFLTQHHEDGGSLRGGTNFVPVPLPASMHVDPKVQVYAAFPRTNIERHCDGSFYRPEFVVMIKIEDQFHLAFASESLDFGNAIIELGPDDDRCGKGRILIPNSVAQWDTNDGQDVMSVTFSVNDETVQVARVQGLLTFVRNLPQFKNLLKQGGPLKDDNSELMNMLSSWVGDDVRGCLVEAALNYTEAQQEITHPKEHKDEIDETKELLYKIHQEETAEESPAADTVPPEQGTEGDEEKDILDPIHIGEVEGIPDLEQPADDQGDYVGDDEEKGEKKNVDDKPKDKDTNKKGKTTLKSKVILEEADFTEDDSIEKKDDNDSGDDKEKEKENEKDAKDKEKEPKRDNSTDETKRDEHEAPSRRHLHLHQHHHRALSS
;
A
#
# COMPACT_ATOMS: atom_id res chain seq x y z
N MET A 1 41.53 30.28 -54.75
CA MET A 1 40.92 31.28 -55.67
C MET A 1 39.54 30.78 -56.07
N PRO A 2 38.59 31.65 -56.47
CA PRO A 2 38.59 33.11 -56.44
C PRO A 2 37.51 33.72 -55.50
N LEU A 3 37.42 35.05 -55.47
CA LEU A 3 36.32 35.83 -54.86
C LEU A 3 35.17 36.02 -55.88
N PRO A 4 33.99 36.51 -55.45
CA PRO A 4 33.69 37.95 -55.59
C PRO A 4 33.29 38.58 -54.25
N VAL A 5 33.83 39.72 -53.82
CA VAL A 5 33.75 41.10 -54.36
C VAL A 5 32.41 41.79 -54.04
N PHE A 6 32.49 42.78 -53.15
CA PHE A 6 31.42 43.75 -52.84
C PHE A 6 31.30 44.81 -53.94
N GLU A 7 30.08 45.30 -54.19
CA GLU A 7 29.84 46.73 -54.43
C GLU A 7 28.62 47.26 -53.66
N LYS A 8 28.91 48.16 -52.72
CA LYS A 8 28.24 49.46 -52.49
C LYS A 8 26.70 49.56 -52.60
N PHE A 9 26.07 49.85 -51.46
CA PHE A 9 25.16 51.00 -51.38
C PHE A 9 25.46 51.83 -50.12
N SER A 10 25.83 53.10 -50.32
CA SER A 10 26.15 54.04 -49.23
C SER A 10 24.94 54.90 -48.88
N ALA A 11 24.34 54.70 -47.71
CA ALA A 11 23.26 55.55 -47.18
C ALA A 11 23.82 56.77 -46.41
N PRO A 12 23.11 57.91 -46.32
CA PRO A 12 23.70 59.17 -45.87
C PRO A 12 23.97 59.27 -44.36
N ALA A 13 25.06 59.96 -43.99
CA ALA A 13 25.59 60.11 -42.62
C ALA A 13 24.70 60.88 -41.61
N ARG A 14 23.44 61.18 -41.95
CA ARG A 14 22.41 61.67 -41.00
C ARG A 14 21.69 60.54 -40.28
N ILE A 15 21.49 59.38 -40.92
CA ILE A 15 20.75 58.26 -40.32
C ILE A 15 21.56 57.63 -39.18
N GLN A 16 22.85 57.35 -39.41
CA GLN A 16 23.74 56.77 -38.39
C GLN A 16 23.83 57.59 -37.10
N ARG A 17 23.72 58.93 -37.16
CA ARG A 17 23.75 59.78 -35.95
C ARG A 17 22.49 59.62 -35.10
N LEU A 18 21.32 59.43 -35.70
CA LEU A 18 20.08 59.13 -34.98
C LEU A 18 20.12 57.72 -34.37
N SER A 19 20.61 56.72 -35.10
CA SER A 19 20.77 55.35 -34.58
C SER A 19 21.72 55.29 -33.39
N VAL A 20 22.87 55.97 -33.46
CA VAL A 20 23.84 56.03 -32.34
C VAL A 20 23.27 56.76 -31.13
N PHE A 21 22.54 57.86 -31.31
CA PHE A 21 21.86 58.53 -30.19
C PHE A 21 20.78 57.62 -29.56
N ALA A 22 19.95 56.95 -30.36
CA ALA A 22 18.93 56.03 -29.84
C ALA A 22 19.56 54.87 -29.03
N ILE A 23 20.63 54.27 -29.53
CA ILE A 23 21.35 53.19 -28.83
C ILE A 23 21.99 53.69 -27.53
N ILE A 24 22.56 54.91 -27.52
CA ILE A 24 23.10 55.53 -26.29
C ILE A 24 21.99 55.81 -25.29
N THR A 25 20.82 56.32 -25.71
CA THR A 25 19.68 56.55 -24.80
C THR A 25 19.14 55.24 -24.23
N ILE A 26 19.06 54.17 -25.02
CA ILE A 26 18.65 52.84 -24.56
C ILE A 26 19.67 52.26 -23.56
N LEU A 27 20.97 52.34 -23.86
CA LEU A 27 22.01 51.90 -22.93
C LEU A 27 22.03 52.72 -21.64
N LEU A 28 21.78 54.04 -21.70
CA LEU A 28 21.61 54.87 -20.50
C LEU A 28 20.39 54.45 -19.68
N PHE A 29 19.25 54.14 -20.31
CA PHE A 29 18.08 53.62 -19.60
C PHE A 29 18.38 52.29 -18.89
N VAL A 30 19.00 51.35 -19.60
CA VAL A 30 19.36 50.02 -19.06
C VAL A 30 20.39 50.11 -17.93
N PHE A 31 21.40 50.99 -18.02
CA PHE A 31 22.39 51.16 -16.96
C PHE A 31 21.89 51.97 -15.76
N PHE A 32 21.06 53.00 -15.95
CA PHE A 32 20.58 53.83 -14.84
C PHE A 32 19.37 53.27 -14.07
N GLN A 33 18.68 52.25 -14.60
CA GLN A 33 17.71 51.49 -13.81
C GLN A 33 18.34 50.76 -12.60
N GLY A 34 19.66 50.52 -12.61
CA GLY A 34 20.36 49.77 -11.57
C GLY A 34 20.82 50.55 -10.33
N SER A 35 20.37 51.80 -10.07
CA SER A 35 20.97 52.59 -8.97
C SER A 35 20.13 53.65 -8.23
N PHE A 36 18.89 53.98 -8.63
CA PHE A 36 18.22 55.20 -8.09
C PHE A 36 16.73 55.13 -7.70
N PHE A 37 16.15 53.94 -7.49
CA PHE A 37 14.81 53.80 -6.88
C PHE A 37 14.75 52.65 -5.86
N PRO A 38 14.53 52.93 -4.56
CA PRO A 38 13.93 51.96 -3.65
C PRO A 38 12.40 51.89 -3.88
N ASP A 39 11.82 50.73 -3.57
CA ASP A 39 10.38 50.48 -3.40
C ASP A 39 9.41 51.03 -4.47
N VAL A 40 9.43 50.38 -5.64
CA VAL A 40 8.22 50.23 -6.47
C VAL A 40 8.05 48.75 -6.83
N SER A 41 7.19 48.05 -6.09
CA SER A 41 6.79 46.68 -6.40
C SER A 41 5.85 46.66 -7.61
N VAL A 42 6.38 46.36 -8.79
CA VAL A 42 5.57 46.05 -9.98
C VAL A 42 4.95 44.67 -9.79
N PRO A 43 3.60 44.51 -9.77
CA PRO A 43 2.97 43.20 -9.66
C PRO A 43 3.34 42.31 -10.85
N SER A 44 3.61 41.03 -10.60
CA SER A 44 4.04 40.05 -11.60
C SER A 44 2.89 39.53 -12.48
N LEU A 45 2.17 40.44 -13.13
CA LEU A 45 0.97 40.25 -13.96
C LEU A 45 1.11 39.29 -15.17
N HIS A 46 2.26 38.63 -15.32
CA HIS A 46 2.53 37.61 -16.32
C HIS A 46 2.98 36.25 -15.75
N ARG A 47 3.04 36.07 -14.43
CA ARG A 47 3.24 34.73 -13.83
C ARG A 47 1.92 34.09 -13.43
N ASP A 48 1.09 34.84 -12.71
CA ASP A 48 -0.25 34.39 -12.26
C ASP A 48 -1.11 33.89 -13.44
N SER A 49 -1.06 34.56 -14.60
CA SER A 49 -1.78 34.15 -15.82
C SER A 49 -1.36 32.78 -16.37
N HIS A 50 -0.18 32.28 -16.04
CA HIS A 50 0.32 30.98 -16.52
C HIS A 50 0.15 29.88 -15.47
N ASP A 51 0.21 30.23 -14.18
CA ASP A 51 -0.02 29.31 -13.06
C ASP A 51 -1.54 29.04 -12.88
N THR A 52 -2.40 30.07 -12.96
CA THR A 52 -3.87 29.93 -12.88
C THR A 52 -4.41 29.03 -14.00
N ALA A 53 -3.97 29.24 -15.24
CA ALA A 53 -4.38 28.46 -16.41
C ALA A 53 -3.90 26.99 -16.40
N ARG A 54 -3.19 26.56 -15.35
CA ARG A 54 -2.71 25.18 -15.14
C ARG A 54 -3.37 24.50 -13.94
N SER A 55 -3.71 25.25 -12.89
CA SER A 55 -4.60 24.75 -11.82
C SER A 55 -5.94 24.25 -12.38
N GLU A 56 -6.42 24.90 -13.45
CA GLU A 56 -7.65 24.52 -14.17
C GLU A 56 -7.60 23.15 -14.88
N TYR A 57 -6.42 22.56 -15.16
CA TYR A 57 -6.32 21.28 -15.89
C TYR A 57 -7.09 20.16 -15.21
N TYR A 58 -6.94 20.00 -13.88
CA TYR A 58 -7.68 18.97 -13.16
C TYR A 58 -9.17 19.31 -13.02
N LEU A 59 -9.57 20.59 -13.05
CA LEU A 59 -10.96 21.01 -12.86
C LEU A 59 -11.89 20.61 -14.04
N GLN A 60 -11.34 20.19 -15.19
CA GLN A 60 -12.16 19.64 -16.28
C GLN A 60 -12.91 18.35 -15.91
N TRP A 61 -12.45 17.64 -14.86
CA TRP A 61 -13.13 16.48 -14.28
C TRP A 61 -14.02 16.82 -13.07
N GLY A 62 -14.29 18.11 -12.84
CA GLY A 62 -15.10 18.61 -11.73
C GLY A 62 -14.26 19.21 -10.59
N PRO A 63 -14.92 19.82 -9.59
CA PRO A 63 -14.25 20.40 -8.43
C PRO A 63 -13.61 19.30 -7.55
N PHE A 64 -12.63 19.70 -6.75
CA PHE A 64 -12.24 18.92 -5.57
C PHE A 64 -13.15 19.31 -4.40
N GLU A 65 -13.87 18.34 -3.84
CA GLU A 65 -14.69 18.50 -2.64
C GLU A 65 -13.80 18.41 -1.37
N PRO A 66 -14.08 19.16 -0.29
CA PRO A 66 -13.25 19.13 0.91
C PRO A 66 -13.45 17.82 1.70
N MET A 67 -12.37 17.07 1.89
CA MET A 67 -12.31 15.88 2.75
C MET A 67 -11.39 16.15 3.94
N ASN A 68 -11.86 15.88 5.16
CA ASN A 68 -11.01 15.96 6.35
C ASN A 68 -10.06 14.77 6.42
N ILE A 69 -8.83 15.02 6.86
CA ILE A 69 -7.87 13.99 7.31
C ILE A 69 -7.53 14.31 8.76
N PRO A 70 -8.31 13.81 9.74
CA PRO A 70 -7.87 13.68 11.12
C PRO A 70 -6.87 12.53 11.24
N GLY A 71 -6.10 12.51 12.33
CA GLY A 71 -5.04 11.51 12.52
C GLY A 71 -4.06 11.86 13.63
N PHE A 72 -2.96 11.13 13.68
CA PHE A 72 -2.00 11.13 14.78
C PHE A 72 -0.58 11.43 14.27
N VAL A 73 0.13 12.34 14.93
CA VAL A 73 1.48 12.77 14.51
C VAL A 73 2.58 12.32 15.48
N ASN A 74 3.68 11.82 14.94
CA ASN A 74 4.85 11.44 15.72
C ASN A 74 5.64 12.68 16.12
N THR A 75 5.55 13.04 17.41
CA THR A 75 6.28 14.18 17.96
C THR A 75 7.73 13.85 18.33
N GLY A 76 8.09 12.57 18.45
CA GLY A 76 9.37 12.12 19.01
C GLY A 76 9.59 12.48 20.49
N LEU A 77 8.56 12.97 21.21
CA LEU A 77 8.70 13.48 22.57
C LEU A 77 8.36 12.41 23.64
N PRO A 78 9.14 12.31 24.74
CA PRO A 78 8.84 11.40 25.85
C PRO A 78 7.66 11.89 26.70
N GLY A 79 6.83 10.97 27.18
CA GLY A 79 5.72 11.23 28.11
C GLY A 79 4.68 10.12 28.09
N LYS A 80 3.68 10.19 28.98
CA LYS A 80 2.40 9.48 28.75
C LYS A 80 1.65 10.21 27.64
N ARG A 81 1.02 9.46 26.74
CA ARG A 81 0.28 9.99 25.58
C ARG A 81 -1.04 9.24 25.47
N SER A 82 -2.12 9.96 25.18
CA SER A 82 -3.35 9.40 24.63
C SER A 82 -3.46 9.79 23.16
N CYS A 83 -4.36 9.14 22.42
CA CYS A 83 -4.59 9.48 21.01
C CYS A 83 -4.99 10.95 20.82
N ASP A 84 -5.75 11.55 21.75
CA ASP A 84 -6.02 13.00 21.75
C ASP A 84 -4.78 13.88 21.86
N THR A 85 -3.76 13.47 22.62
CA THR A 85 -2.49 14.22 22.69
C THR A 85 -1.64 14.12 21.43
N LEU A 86 -1.96 13.19 20.53
CA LEU A 86 -1.32 13.00 19.23
C LEU A 86 -2.14 13.58 18.07
N LYS A 87 -3.40 14.00 18.30
CA LYS A 87 -4.32 14.42 17.23
C LYS A 87 -3.78 15.60 16.41
N TYR A 88 -3.84 15.43 15.08
CA TYR A 88 -3.47 16.41 14.07
C TYR A 88 -4.48 16.37 12.94
N ASN A 89 -5.32 17.41 12.86
CA ASN A 89 -6.42 17.49 11.90
C ASN A 89 -6.09 18.47 10.78
N SER A 90 -6.47 18.10 9.56
CA SER A 90 -6.42 18.98 8.38
C SER A 90 -7.48 18.59 7.36
N SER A 91 -7.47 19.22 6.19
CA SER A 91 -8.32 18.85 5.06
C SER A 91 -7.56 18.90 3.75
N VAL A 92 -8.05 18.11 2.79
CA VAL A 92 -7.57 18.00 1.42
C VAL A 92 -8.75 18.14 0.45
N GLY A 93 -8.48 18.37 -0.82
CA GLY A 93 -9.49 18.21 -1.87
C GLY A 93 -9.57 16.76 -2.34
N VAL A 94 -10.77 16.25 -2.63
CA VAL A 94 -10.97 14.95 -3.30
C VAL A 94 -11.89 15.12 -4.50
N GLN A 95 -11.49 14.58 -5.65
CA GLN A 95 -12.32 14.53 -6.85
C GLN A 95 -13.13 13.25 -6.89
N LYS A 96 -14.35 13.33 -7.45
CA LYS A 96 -15.14 12.14 -7.74
C LYS A 96 -14.38 11.21 -8.68
N SER A 97 -14.35 9.94 -8.29
CA SER A 97 -13.67 8.86 -8.97
C SER A 97 -14.35 8.48 -10.28
N PHE A 98 -13.66 7.68 -11.08
CA PHE A 98 -14.16 7.09 -12.32
C PHE A 98 -13.65 5.65 -12.47
N PHE A 99 -14.40 4.82 -13.18
CA PHE A 99 -14.02 3.43 -13.44
C PHE A 99 -13.02 3.31 -14.59
N LEU A 100 -12.05 2.41 -14.45
CA LEU A 100 -11.27 1.89 -15.59
C LEU A 100 -11.96 0.61 -16.08
N THR A 101 -12.52 0.58 -17.29
CA THR A 101 -13.19 -0.61 -17.86
C THR A 101 -12.25 -1.42 -18.75
N ASP A 102 -12.65 -2.67 -19.06
CA ASP A 102 -11.90 -3.58 -19.95
C ASP A 102 -12.85 -4.60 -20.60
N ASP A 103 -12.48 -5.17 -21.74
CA ASP A 103 -13.26 -6.19 -22.44
C ASP A 103 -12.93 -7.60 -21.91
N ILE A 104 -13.72 -8.07 -20.94
CA ILE A 104 -13.61 -9.41 -20.36
C ILE A 104 -13.76 -10.51 -21.42
N LYS A 105 -14.51 -10.27 -22.51
CA LYS A 105 -14.67 -11.23 -23.61
C LYS A 105 -13.42 -11.28 -24.50
N GLN A 106 -12.75 -10.14 -24.76
CA GLN A 106 -11.44 -10.12 -25.42
C GLN A 106 -10.40 -10.91 -24.60
N ILE A 107 -10.41 -10.76 -23.28
CA ILE A 107 -9.49 -11.47 -22.38
C ILE A 107 -9.80 -12.98 -22.39
N ALA A 108 -11.07 -13.36 -22.24
CA ALA A 108 -11.50 -14.76 -22.31
C ALA A 108 -11.12 -15.43 -23.65
N MET A 109 -11.30 -14.73 -24.78
CA MET A 109 -10.89 -15.21 -26.11
C MET A 109 -9.37 -15.30 -26.28
N THR A 110 -8.60 -14.45 -25.60
CA THR A 110 -7.12 -14.51 -25.59
C THR A 110 -6.63 -15.71 -24.79
N LEU A 111 -7.33 -16.08 -23.72
CA LEU A 111 -6.97 -17.16 -22.80
C LEU A 111 -7.66 -18.50 -23.09
N ASP A 112 -8.58 -18.56 -24.05
CA ASP A 112 -9.30 -19.76 -24.49
C ASP A 112 -8.39 -20.95 -24.85
N SER A 113 -7.17 -20.67 -25.34
CA SER A 113 -6.17 -21.70 -25.67
C SER A 113 -5.28 -22.13 -24.49
N HIS A 114 -5.43 -21.53 -23.31
CA HIS A 114 -4.59 -21.84 -22.15
C HIS A 114 -5.06 -23.13 -21.45
N PRO A 115 -4.20 -24.15 -21.22
CA PRO A 115 -4.64 -25.51 -20.82
C PRO A 115 -5.40 -25.69 -19.49
N ILE A 116 -5.62 -24.63 -18.70
CA ILE A 116 -6.46 -24.66 -17.48
C ILE A 116 -7.81 -23.95 -17.66
N VAL A 117 -8.04 -23.33 -18.83
CA VAL A 117 -9.31 -22.70 -19.20
C VAL A 117 -10.17 -23.80 -19.84
N ASP A 118 -10.95 -24.46 -18.99
CA ASP A 118 -11.87 -25.52 -19.35
C ASP A 118 -13.27 -25.15 -18.86
N TYR A 119 -14.22 -24.98 -19.79
CA TYR A 119 -15.55 -24.45 -19.51
C TYR A 119 -16.52 -25.60 -19.15
N PRO A 120 -17.36 -25.45 -18.12
CA PRO A 120 -18.26 -26.52 -17.68
C PRO A 120 -19.16 -27.07 -18.80
N ASP A 121 -19.23 -28.40 -18.92
CA ASP A 121 -20.07 -29.11 -19.90
C ASP A 121 -21.55 -28.68 -19.83
N ASP A 122 -22.08 -28.39 -18.63
CA ASP A 122 -23.47 -27.92 -18.48
C ASP A 122 -23.70 -26.57 -19.16
N MET A 123 -22.68 -25.72 -19.22
CA MET A 123 -22.74 -24.41 -19.86
C MET A 123 -22.47 -24.48 -21.36
N MET A 124 -21.52 -25.31 -21.79
CA MET A 124 -21.14 -25.45 -23.20
C MET A 124 -22.18 -26.22 -24.02
N ASN A 125 -22.98 -27.07 -23.38
CA ASN A 125 -24.05 -27.85 -24.03
C ASN A 125 -25.46 -27.24 -23.85
N ASP A 126 -25.63 -26.12 -23.13
CA ASP A 126 -26.92 -25.42 -22.99
C ASP A 126 -27.18 -24.50 -24.21
N PRO A 127 -28.17 -24.81 -25.08
CA PRO A 127 -28.47 -24.02 -26.27
C PRO A 127 -29.14 -22.68 -25.97
N THR A 128 -29.45 -22.37 -24.70
CA THR A 128 -30.05 -21.09 -24.28
C THR A 128 -29.00 -20.06 -23.87
N LEU A 129 -27.78 -20.48 -23.51
CA LEU A 129 -26.68 -19.59 -23.13
C LEU A 129 -25.92 -19.09 -24.35
N LYS A 130 -25.57 -17.80 -24.33
CA LYS A 130 -24.62 -17.22 -25.28
C LYS A 130 -23.21 -17.25 -24.67
N VAL A 131 -22.21 -17.08 -25.54
CA VAL A 131 -20.80 -16.91 -25.13
C VAL A 131 -20.60 -15.74 -24.16
N SER A 132 -21.37 -14.64 -24.28
CA SER A 132 -21.40 -13.56 -23.27
C SER A 132 -21.76 -14.09 -21.88
N ASP A 133 -22.86 -14.82 -21.81
CA ASP A 133 -23.47 -15.30 -20.58
C ASP A 133 -22.59 -16.39 -19.93
N ILE A 134 -21.81 -17.12 -20.73
CA ILE A 134 -20.77 -18.05 -20.27
C ILE A 134 -19.59 -17.28 -19.68
N VAL A 135 -19.07 -16.26 -20.38
CA VAL A 135 -17.94 -15.44 -19.94
C VAL A 135 -18.28 -14.67 -18.66
N GLU A 136 -19.42 -13.99 -18.59
CA GLU A 136 -19.86 -13.22 -17.41
C GLU A 136 -20.03 -14.07 -16.14
N ARG A 137 -20.26 -15.39 -16.29
CA ARG A 137 -20.39 -16.35 -15.18
C ARG A 137 -19.08 -17.03 -14.80
N THR A 138 -18.08 -17.05 -15.68
CA THR A 138 -16.82 -17.80 -15.50
C THR A 138 -15.57 -16.93 -15.41
N TRP A 139 -15.65 -15.65 -15.79
CA TRP A 139 -14.57 -14.69 -15.71
C TRP A 139 -14.97 -13.49 -14.86
N ALA A 140 -14.03 -12.98 -14.07
CA ALA A 140 -14.17 -11.71 -13.37
C ALA A 140 -12.83 -10.97 -13.34
N ARG A 141 -12.89 -9.65 -13.17
CA ARG A 141 -11.72 -8.78 -13.02
C ARG A 141 -11.77 -8.13 -11.64
N LEU A 142 -10.66 -8.22 -10.90
CA LEU A 142 -10.47 -7.70 -9.55
C LEU A 142 -9.29 -6.72 -9.52
N SER A 143 -9.14 -6.00 -8.40
CA SER A 143 -7.95 -5.23 -7.96
C SER A 143 -7.03 -4.69 -9.08
N GLY A 144 -7.17 -3.40 -9.39
CA GLY A 144 -6.31 -2.70 -10.36
C GLY A 144 -5.32 -1.75 -9.69
N SER A 145 -4.04 -1.94 -9.99
CA SER A 145 -2.97 -0.98 -9.66
C SER A 145 -2.41 -0.37 -10.95
N SER A 146 -2.04 0.90 -10.92
CA SER A 146 -1.51 1.63 -12.08
C SER A 146 -0.23 2.37 -11.73
N VAL A 147 0.60 2.69 -12.72
CA VAL A 147 1.74 3.61 -12.58
C VAL A 147 1.90 4.48 -13.82
N TRP A 148 2.29 5.74 -13.63
CA TRP A 148 2.66 6.65 -14.70
C TRP A 148 4.02 6.30 -15.33
N LEU A 149 4.09 6.25 -16.66
CA LEU A 149 5.31 6.03 -17.44
C LEU A 149 5.71 7.34 -18.14
N PRO A 150 6.56 8.19 -17.53
CA PRO A 150 6.81 9.56 -18.01
C PRO A 150 7.46 9.64 -19.39
N GLU A 151 8.32 8.68 -19.75
CA GLU A 151 8.96 8.61 -21.08
C GLU A 151 7.95 8.33 -22.22
N HIS A 152 6.77 7.83 -21.87
CA HIS A 152 5.72 7.43 -22.82
C HIS A 152 4.43 8.26 -22.68
N ASN A 153 4.29 9.07 -21.62
CA ASN A 153 3.11 9.86 -21.29
C ASN A 153 1.80 9.04 -21.18
N VAL A 154 1.91 7.85 -20.59
CA VAL A 154 0.79 6.93 -20.36
C VAL A 154 0.82 6.35 -18.94
N TYR A 155 -0.34 6.02 -18.40
CA TYR A 155 -0.44 5.10 -17.26
C TYR A 155 -0.44 3.65 -17.78
N LEU A 156 0.37 2.80 -17.17
CA LEU A 156 0.23 1.35 -17.27
C LEU A 156 -0.59 0.86 -16.07
N SER A 157 -1.79 0.35 -16.35
CA SER A 157 -2.66 -0.30 -15.38
C SER A 157 -2.53 -1.81 -15.47
N VAL A 158 -2.51 -2.49 -14.33
CA VAL A 158 -2.42 -3.93 -14.18
C VAL A 158 -3.57 -4.39 -13.30
N THR A 159 -4.48 -5.18 -13.87
CA THR A 159 -5.63 -5.76 -13.15
C THR A 159 -5.47 -7.27 -12.99
N ARG A 160 -6.01 -7.81 -11.89
CA ARG A 160 -6.14 -9.26 -11.71
C ARG A 160 -7.37 -9.74 -12.47
N VAL A 161 -7.22 -10.74 -13.33
CA VAL A 161 -8.33 -11.43 -13.99
C VAL A 161 -8.38 -12.86 -13.48
N ILE A 162 -9.57 -13.35 -13.11
CA ILE A 162 -9.75 -14.70 -12.57
C ILE A 162 -10.65 -15.55 -13.46
N PHE A 163 -10.31 -16.84 -13.57
CA PHE A 163 -11.14 -17.86 -14.17
C PHE A 163 -11.78 -18.74 -13.08
N CYS A 164 -13.11 -18.84 -13.10
CA CYS A 164 -13.97 -19.43 -12.09
C CYS A 164 -15.03 -20.36 -12.73
N PRO A 165 -14.66 -21.54 -13.24
CA PRO A 165 -15.63 -22.49 -13.81
C PRO A 165 -16.67 -22.96 -12.77
N SER A 166 -16.29 -23.00 -11.48
CA SER A 166 -17.16 -23.23 -10.33
C SER A 166 -18.18 -22.11 -10.05
N ARG A 167 -18.04 -20.94 -10.70
CA ARG A 167 -18.79 -19.69 -10.45
C ARG A 167 -18.52 -19.08 -9.05
N THR A 168 -17.59 -19.65 -8.28
CA THR A 168 -17.21 -19.18 -6.93
C THR A 168 -16.03 -18.20 -7.01
N ARG A 169 -16.29 -16.88 -6.98
CA ARG A 169 -15.26 -15.82 -7.09
C ARG A 169 -14.16 -15.89 -6.03
N SER A 170 -14.45 -16.39 -4.83
CA SER A 170 -13.50 -16.52 -3.72
C SER A 170 -12.53 -17.71 -3.87
N VAL A 171 -12.79 -18.65 -4.77
CA VAL A 171 -11.92 -19.81 -5.04
C VAL A 171 -11.73 -19.97 -6.56
N PRO A 172 -10.99 -19.06 -7.21
CA PRO A 172 -10.69 -19.14 -8.64
C PRO A 172 -9.82 -20.35 -8.98
N LYS A 173 -9.97 -20.86 -10.20
CA LYS A 173 -9.14 -21.94 -10.76
C LYS A 173 -7.73 -21.43 -11.08
N MET A 174 -7.67 -20.26 -11.73
CA MET A 174 -6.44 -19.58 -12.13
C MET A 174 -6.65 -18.06 -12.12
N SER A 175 -5.59 -17.33 -11.82
CA SER A 175 -5.49 -15.87 -11.92
C SER A 175 -4.46 -15.48 -12.99
N PHE A 176 -4.70 -14.38 -13.69
CA PHE A 176 -3.85 -13.82 -14.74
C PHE A 176 -3.70 -12.31 -14.52
N LEU A 177 -2.61 -11.70 -15.00
CA LEU A 177 -2.46 -10.23 -14.97
C LEU A 177 -2.71 -9.63 -16.35
N ARG A 178 -3.59 -8.64 -16.39
CA ARG A 178 -4.02 -7.93 -17.60
C ARG A 178 -3.49 -6.51 -17.58
N GLY A 179 -2.65 -6.19 -18.57
CA GLY A 179 -2.08 -4.86 -18.79
C GLY A 179 -2.92 -4.02 -19.74
N GLN A 180 -3.28 -2.82 -19.31
CA GLN A 180 -3.97 -1.78 -20.10
C GLN A 180 -3.16 -0.49 -20.10
N LEU A 181 -3.21 0.28 -21.19
CA LEU A 181 -2.62 1.62 -21.24
C LEU A 181 -3.71 2.69 -21.26
N PHE A 182 -3.44 3.82 -20.61
CA PHE A 182 -4.29 5.00 -20.61
C PHE A 182 -3.44 6.26 -20.83
N ASN A 183 -3.96 7.29 -21.49
CA ASN A 183 -3.27 8.58 -21.60
C ASN A 183 -3.33 9.40 -20.29
N ALA A 184 -2.74 10.60 -20.27
CA ALA A 184 -2.76 11.50 -19.11
C ALA A 184 -4.18 11.83 -18.60
N ASP A 185 -5.15 11.86 -19.51
CA ASP A 185 -6.57 12.13 -19.25
C ASP A 185 -7.37 10.88 -18.81
N TRP A 186 -6.69 9.73 -18.69
CA TRP A 186 -7.22 8.39 -18.39
C TRP A 186 -8.16 7.79 -19.45
N GLU A 187 -8.02 8.18 -20.71
CA GLU A 187 -8.67 7.52 -21.85
C GLU A 187 -7.93 6.23 -22.22
N HIS A 188 -8.66 5.12 -22.42
CA HIS A 188 -8.08 3.80 -22.71
C HIS A 188 -7.49 3.73 -24.13
N LEU A 189 -6.24 3.26 -24.23
CA LEU A 189 -5.48 3.16 -25.47
C LEU A 189 -5.52 1.73 -26.01
N ASP A 190 -6.58 1.42 -26.76
CA ASP A 190 -6.75 0.12 -27.44
C ASP A 190 -5.88 -0.02 -28.70
N ASN A 191 -5.42 -1.24 -28.96
CA ASN A 191 -4.49 -1.62 -30.04
C ASN A 191 -3.24 -0.70 -30.15
N TYR A 192 -2.68 -0.29 -29.01
CA TYR A 192 -1.58 0.68 -28.93
C TYR A 192 -0.21 -0.02 -28.84
N ASN A 193 0.72 0.32 -29.74
CA ASN A 193 2.09 -0.23 -29.70
C ASN A 193 3.02 0.64 -28.84
N LEU A 194 3.32 0.17 -27.63
CA LEU A 194 4.35 0.73 -26.78
C LEU A 194 5.72 0.18 -27.17
N THR A 195 6.72 1.03 -27.39
CA THR A 195 8.10 0.59 -27.67
C THR A 195 8.97 0.74 -26.44
N TRP A 196 9.49 -0.36 -25.89
CA TRP A 196 10.43 -0.36 -24.77
C TRP A 196 11.65 -1.25 -25.07
N GLY A 197 12.86 -0.76 -24.79
CA GLY A 197 14.10 -1.52 -25.02
C GLY A 197 14.33 -1.95 -26.48
N GLY A 198 13.70 -1.29 -27.45
CA GLY A 198 13.71 -1.69 -28.87
C GLY A 198 12.78 -2.85 -29.24
N LYS A 199 11.88 -3.27 -28.34
CA LYS A 199 10.77 -4.21 -28.61
C LYS A 199 9.45 -3.44 -28.66
N GLU A 200 8.53 -3.86 -29.52
CA GLU A 200 7.14 -3.38 -29.51
C GLU A 200 6.24 -4.31 -28.69
N PHE A 201 5.34 -3.72 -27.91
CA PHE A 201 4.30 -4.38 -27.12
C PHE A 201 2.95 -3.79 -27.51
N ASN A 202 2.06 -4.60 -28.09
CA ASN A 202 0.70 -4.20 -28.44
C ASN A 202 -0.19 -4.34 -27.20
N PHE A 203 -0.79 -3.24 -26.75
CA PHE A 203 -1.71 -3.18 -25.62
C PHE A 203 -3.17 -3.01 -26.09
N PRO A 204 -4.16 -3.48 -25.32
CA PRO A 204 -4.03 -4.13 -24.01
C PRO A 204 -3.71 -5.63 -24.14
N LEU A 205 -2.90 -6.17 -23.20
CA LEU A 205 -2.35 -7.54 -23.28
C LEU A 205 -2.48 -8.32 -21.98
N VAL A 206 -2.35 -9.65 -22.04
CA VAL A 206 -2.21 -10.50 -20.85
C VAL A 206 -0.73 -10.84 -20.66
N PHE A 207 -0.21 -10.71 -19.45
CA PHE A 207 1.19 -11.00 -19.15
C PHE A 207 1.43 -12.51 -18.99
N ASP A 208 2.39 -13.04 -19.74
CA ASP A 208 2.85 -14.44 -19.67
C ASP A 208 3.70 -14.67 -18.41
N ILE A 209 3.02 -14.83 -17.27
CA ILE A 209 3.65 -15.13 -15.99
C ILE A 209 3.80 -16.65 -15.83
N PRO A 210 5.01 -17.19 -15.57
CA PRO A 210 5.19 -18.63 -15.39
C PRO A 210 4.49 -19.15 -14.13
N VAL A 211 3.41 -19.93 -14.32
CA VAL A 211 2.64 -20.56 -13.23
C VAL A 211 2.77 -22.09 -13.30
N ASN A 212 2.88 -22.74 -12.14
CA ASN A 212 2.69 -24.19 -12.02
C ASN A 212 1.35 -24.47 -11.35
N TRP A 213 0.61 -25.45 -11.87
CA TRP A 213 -0.74 -25.82 -11.45
C TRP A 213 -0.91 -27.34 -11.60
N ASP A 214 -1.83 -27.92 -10.82
CA ASP A 214 -2.27 -29.31 -10.97
C ASP A 214 -3.74 -29.34 -11.44
N PRO A 215 -4.18 -30.34 -12.23
CA PRO A 215 -5.52 -30.35 -12.85
C PRO A 215 -6.68 -30.24 -11.86
N ASP A 216 -6.54 -30.74 -10.65
CA ASP A 216 -7.61 -30.78 -9.64
C ASP A 216 -7.59 -29.59 -8.66
N GLY A 217 -6.50 -28.81 -8.61
CA GLY A 217 -6.32 -27.73 -7.64
C GLY A 217 -6.99 -26.39 -8.00
N SER A 218 -6.71 -25.35 -7.22
CA SER A 218 -7.25 -23.99 -7.37
C SER A 218 -6.31 -22.95 -6.74
N LEU A 219 -6.68 -21.66 -6.76
CA LEU A 219 -5.91 -20.53 -6.24
C LEU A 219 -4.55 -20.32 -6.93
N TYR A 220 -4.42 -20.80 -8.17
CA TYR A 220 -3.19 -20.66 -8.95
C TYR A 220 -3.04 -19.26 -9.56
N GLY A 221 -1.78 -18.91 -9.83
CA GLY A 221 -1.41 -17.71 -10.57
C GLY A 221 -1.35 -16.42 -9.74
N PRO A 222 -0.92 -15.31 -10.37
CA PRO A 222 -0.69 -14.03 -9.71
C PRO A 222 -1.96 -13.43 -9.09
N GLU A 223 -1.88 -13.11 -7.79
CA GLU A 223 -2.91 -12.41 -7.03
C GLU A 223 -2.39 -11.08 -6.46
N ASP A 224 -3.34 -10.17 -6.22
CA ASP A 224 -3.14 -8.91 -5.51
C ASP A 224 -1.97 -8.06 -6.08
N PRO A 225 -1.96 -7.80 -7.41
CA PRO A 225 -0.84 -7.16 -8.09
C PRO A 225 -0.67 -5.71 -7.64
N ARG A 226 0.57 -5.28 -7.42
CA ARG A 226 0.98 -3.88 -7.20
C ARG A 226 2.04 -3.53 -8.22
N ILE A 227 1.97 -2.34 -8.82
CA ILE A 227 2.94 -1.87 -9.80
C ILE A 227 3.60 -0.57 -9.29
N ILE A 228 4.90 -0.44 -9.52
CA ILE A 228 5.72 0.72 -9.10
C ILE A 228 6.84 0.98 -10.13
N LEU A 229 7.21 2.25 -10.33
CA LEU A 229 8.32 2.68 -11.18
C LEU A 229 9.41 3.33 -10.32
N GLU A 230 10.64 3.39 -10.83
CA GLU A 230 11.69 4.20 -10.22
C GLU A 230 11.64 5.65 -10.70
N ASP A 231 11.14 6.55 -9.83
CA ASP A 231 11.04 7.97 -10.16
C ASP A 231 12.40 8.58 -10.53
N ASN A 232 12.39 9.32 -11.65
CA ASN A 232 13.51 10.07 -12.23
C ASN A 232 14.73 9.21 -12.65
N VAL A 233 14.53 7.94 -13.00
CA VAL A 233 15.55 7.06 -13.60
C VAL A 233 15.26 6.86 -15.09
N GLU A 234 16.23 7.22 -15.95
CA GLU A 234 16.13 7.05 -17.41
C GLU A 234 16.08 5.56 -17.79
N GLY A 235 15.15 5.19 -18.68
CA GLY A 235 14.91 3.82 -19.11
C GLY A 235 14.34 2.89 -18.02
N ALA A 236 13.79 3.44 -16.94
CA ALA A 236 13.20 2.64 -15.86
C ALA A 236 12.09 1.71 -16.38
N GLU A 237 12.15 0.45 -15.97
CA GLU A 237 11.09 -0.53 -16.23
C GLU A 237 10.23 -0.70 -14.97
N PRO A 238 8.89 -0.64 -15.09
CA PRO A 238 8.00 -0.82 -13.95
C PRO A 238 8.14 -2.23 -13.37
N VAL A 239 8.05 -2.32 -12.05
CA VAL A 239 8.08 -3.57 -11.28
C VAL A 239 6.66 -3.92 -10.90
N ILE A 240 6.18 -5.07 -11.34
CA ILE A 240 4.93 -5.66 -10.89
C ILE A 240 5.27 -6.67 -9.80
N ILE A 241 4.76 -6.46 -8.59
CA ILE A 241 4.87 -7.40 -7.47
C ILE A 241 3.50 -8.01 -7.24
N PHE A 242 3.45 -9.31 -6.97
CA PHE A 242 2.23 -10.03 -6.63
C PHE A 242 2.56 -11.17 -5.67
N ASN A 243 1.55 -11.85 -5.15
CA ASN A 243 1.78 -13.16 -4.52
C ASN A 243 1.16 -14.28 -5.35
N MET A 244 1.72 -15.49 -5.31
CA MET A 244 1.05 -16.68 -5.86
C MET A 244 1.44 -17.97 -5.15
N ILE A 245 0.58 -18.98 -5.29
CA ILE A 245 0.87 -20.37 -4.94
C ILE A 245 1.56 -21.03 -6.15
N GLY A 246 2.65 -21.76 -5.90
CA GLY A 246 3.37 -22.48 -6.95
C GLY A 246 4.44 -23.43 -6.43
N LYS A 247 4.83 -24.39 -7.27
CA LYS A 247 5.88 -25.37 -6.96
C LYS A 247 7.25 -24.77 -6.55
N PRO A 248 7.72 -23.62 -7.08
CA PRO A 248 8.99 -23.02 -6.64
C PRO A 248 8.98 -22.52 -5.18
N SER A 249 7.80 -22.21 -4.63
CA SER A 249 7.61 -21.84 -3.23
C SER A 249 7.10 -22.98 -2.34
N ASP A 250 7.26 -24.24 -2.80
CA ASP A 250 6.74 -25.45 -2.14
C ASP A 250 5.23 -25.37 -1.86
N TRP A 251 4.49 -24.84 -2.84
CA TRP A 251 3.04 -24.56 -2.79
C TRP A 251 2.58 -23.57 -1.70
N LYS A 252 3.50 -22.97 -0.92
CA LYS A 252 3.18 -21.83 -0.05
C LYS A 252 2.88 -20.59 -0.89
N ARG A 253 1.92 -19.76 -0.47
CA ARG A 253 1.56 -18.49 -1.14
C ARG A 253 2.68 -17.49 -0.89
N ALA A 254 3.48 -17.20 -1.91
CA ALA A 254 4.76 -16.49 -1.76
C ALA A 254 4.81 -15.19 -2.57
N MET A 255 5.73 -14.29 -2.22
CA MET A 255 5.98 -13.04 -2.96
C MET A 255 6.80 -13.27 -4.24
N TYR A 256 6.35 -12.68 -5.35
CA TYR A 256 7.04 -12.70 -6.64
C TYR A 256 7.13 -11.30 -7.24
N ILE A 257 8.23 -11.03 -7.94
CA ILE A 257 8.43 -9.87 -8.79
C ILE A 257 8.35 -10.29 -10.25
N PHE A 258 7.78 -9.43 -11.10
CA PHE A 258 7.77 -9.54 -12.55
C PHE A 258 8.11 -8.21 -13.22
N ARG A 259 8.92 -8.29 -14.27
CA ARG A 259 9.42 -7.18 -15.09
C ARG A 259 8.84 -7.34 -16.51
N PRO A 260 7.84 -6.53 -16.91
CA PRO A 260 6.94 -6.86 -18.01
C PRO A 260 7.54 -6.72 -19.41
N PHE A 261 8.57 -5.88 -19.59
CA PHE A 261 9.19 -5.64 -20.90
C PHE A 261 10.49 -6.46 -21.09
N SER A 262 11.18 -6.74 -19.99
CA SER A 262 12.22 -7.76 -19.87
C SER A 262 11.65 -9.19 -20.00
N ASN A 263 10.37 -9.38 -19.63
CA ASN A 263 9.69 -10.66 -19.42
C ASN A 263 10.46 -11.60 -18.47
N TYR A 264 10.67 -11.14 -17.25
CA TYR A 264 11.44 -11.85 -16.23
C TYR A 264 10.69 -11.89 -14.89
N SER A 265 10.62 -13.06 -14.26
CA SER A 265 9.96 -13.27 -12.97
C SER A 265 10.95 -13.82 -11.93
N THR A 266 10.80 -13.39 -10.68
CA THR A 266 11.70 -13.68 -9.56
C THR A 266 10.90 -14.02 -8.30
N LEU A 267 11.13 -15.20 -7.71
CA LEU A 267 10.60 -15.56 -6.39
C LEU A 267 11.43 -14.87 -5.29
N LEU A 268 10.77 -14.11 -4.41
CA LEU A 268 11.43 -13.47 -3.28
C LEU A 268 11.61 -14.45 -2.12
N THR A 269 12.76 -14.41 -1.44
CA THR A 269 13.13 -15.37 -0.38
C THR A 269 13.88 -14.67 0.75
N VAL A 270 13.27 -14.59 1.93
CA VAL A 270 13.93 -14.09 3.14
C VAL A 270 15.02 -15.07 3.58
N ARG A 271 16.25 -14.59 3.70
CA ARG A 271 17.43 -15.41 4.01
C ARG A 271 17.43 -15.84 5.48
N ASN A 272 17.94 -17.03 5.76
CA ASN A 272 18.10 -17.62 7.09
C ASN A 272 16.78 -17.90 7.86
N THR A 273 15.62 -17.83 7.20
CA THR A 273 14.29 -18.08 7.78
C THR A 273 13.52 -19.10 6.94
N GLU A 274 12.65 -19.90 7.56
CA GLU A 274 11.70 -20.72 6.78
C GLU A 274 10.62 -19.84 6.13
N ARG A 275 10.28 -20.13 4.87
CA ARG A 275 9.19 -19.45 4.16
C ARG A 275 7.85 -19.66 4.87
N GLN A 276 7.16 -18.57 5.14
CA GLN A 276 5.81 -18.57 5.72
C GLN A 276 4.79 -19.20 4.77
N TRP A 277 3.72 -19.80 5.32
CA TRP A 277 2.63 -20.39 4.51
C TRP A 277 1.90 -19.38 3.62
N THR A 278 1.91 -18.10 3.99
CA THR A 278 1.27 -17.03 3.22
C THR A 278 1.98 -15.70 3.41
N GLU A 279 2.57 -15.19 2.34
CA GLU A 279 3.13 -13.85 2.22
C GLU A 279 2.14 -12.97 1.43
N LYS A 280 1.51 -12.00 2.10
CA LYS A 280 0.51 -11.06 1.56
C LYS A 280 0.50 -9.77 2.38
N ASN A 281 -0.20 -8.73 1.94
CA ASN A 281 -0.35 -7.45 2.66
C ASN A 281 0.99 -6.72 2.95
N TRP A 282 1.97 -6.85 2.07
CA TRP A 282 3.17 -6.02 2.01
C TRP A 282 2.89 -4.73 1.22
N ALA A 283 3.72 -3.70 1.37
CA ALA A 283 3.64 -2.44 0.63
C ALA A 283 5.01 -2.06 0.01
N PRO A 284 5.15 -1.98 -1.33
CA PRO A 284 6.45 -1.82 -2.01
C PRO A 284 6.92 -0.37 -2.11
N PHE A 285 8.24 -0.15 -2.10
CA PHE A 285 8.87 1.14 -2.40
C PHE A 285 10.34 1.03 -2.81
N PHE A 286 10.86 2.11 -3.39
CA PHE A 286 12.29 2.28 -3.67
C PHE A 286 12.92 3.29 -2.72
N VAL A 287 14.17 3.03 -2.33
CA VAL A 287 15.02 4.01 -1.65
C VAL A 287 15.85 4.72 -2.74
N PRO A 288 15.74 6.05 -2.94
CA PRO A 288 16.47 6.73 -4.00
C PRO A 288 17.98 6.62 -3.86
N GLN A 289 18.62 5.98 -4.85
CA GLN A 289 20.07 5.94 -5.02
C GLN A 289 20.53 7.04 -6.00
N TYR A 290 21.73 7.55 -5.75
CA TYR A 290 22.33 8.66 -6.49
C TYR A 290 23.81 8.37 -6.76
N GLU A 291 24.27 8.54 -8.01
CA GLU A 291 25.70 8.51 -8.32
C GLU A 291 26.30 9.91 -8.21
N GLN A 292 27.49 10.02 -7.61
CA GLN A 292 28.21 11.28 -7.55
C GLN A 292 28.70 11.66 -8.95
N ALA A 293 28.31 12.84 -9.44
CA ALA A 293 28.71 13.34 -10.75
C ALA A 293 30.25 13.37 -10.88
N THR A 294 30.80 12.40 -11.61
CA THR A 294 32.26 12.28 -11.75
C THR A 294 32.81 13.56 -12.41
N PRO A 295 33.91 14.14 -11.88
CA PRO A 295 34.44 15.41 -12.36
C PRO A 295 35.06 15.23 -13.75
N SER A 296 34.22 15.38 -14.78
CA SER A 296 34.61 15.36 -16.18
C SER A 296 35.72 16.37 -16.43
N ARG A 297 36.80 15.93 -17.09
CA ARG A 297 38.03 16.72 -17.28
C ARG A 297 37.86 17.99 -18.14
N VAL A 298 36.66 18.25 -18.65
CA VAL A 298 36.31 19.45 -19.42
C VAL A 298 35.54 20.41 -18.51
N HIS A 299 36.23 21.44 -18.00
CA HIS A 299 35.58 22.49 -17.21
C HIS A 299 34.73 23.40 -18.12
N LEU A 300 33.44 23.10 -18.25
CA LEU A 300 32.43 24.05 -18.73
C LEU A 300 31.91 24.86 -17.53
N PRO A 301 32.17 26.18 -17.45
CA PRO A 301 31.70 26.99 -16.32
C PRO A 301 30.17 27.12 -16.35
N GLY A 302 29.51 26.67 -15.29
CA GLY A 302 28.05 26.83 -15.10
C GLY A 302 27.26 25.55 -14.87
N HIS A 303 27.86 24.37 -15.07
CA HIS A 303 27.22 23.07 -14.78
C HIS A 303 28.04 22.28 -13.76
N ALA A 304 27.87 22.61 -12.48
CA ALA A 304 28.13 21.65 -11.42
C ALA A 304 27.06 20.56 -11.54
N GLY A 305 27.45 19.36 -11.99
CA GLY A 305 26.52 18.27 -12.26
C GLY A 305 25.73 17.92 -10.99
N GLN A 306 24.40 18.00 -11.07
CA GLN A 306 23.55 17.45 -10.01
C GLN A 306 23.76 15.93 -9.95
N PRO A 307 23.72 15.31 -8.75
CA PRO A 307 23.89 13.87 -8.62
C PRO A 307 22.75 13.16 -9.36
N ALA A 308 23.10 12.31 -10.31
CA ALA A 308 22.11 11.61 -11.13
C ALA A 308 21.46 10.49 -10.32
N ARG A 309 20.14 10.35 -10.44
CA ARG A 309 19.40 9.18 -9.96
C ARG A 309 19.84 7.97 -10.77
N VAL A 310 20.17 6.87 -10.10
CA VAL A 310 20.50 5.58 -10.74
C VAL A 310 19.43 4.55 -10.41
N ALA A 311 19.30 3.56 -11.30
CA ALA A 311 18.42 2.40 -11.09
C ALA A 311 18.85 1.60 -9.85
N ASN A 312 17.88 1.11 -9.10
CA ASN A 312 18.10 0.32 -7.90
C ASN A 312 18.40 -1.14 -8.23
N GLU A 313 19.36 -1.74 -7.53
CA GLU A 313 19.49 -3.20 -7.45
C GLU A 313 18.46 -3.83 -6.48
N TYR A 314 17.92 -3.02 -5.55
CA TYR A 314 17.07 -3.46 -4.45
C TYR A 314 15.73 -2.71 -4.38
N ILE A 315 14.65 -3.45 -4.18
CA ILE A 315 13.33 -2.93 -3.78
C ILE A 315 13.12 -3.16 -2.28
N HIS A 316 12.35 -2.30 -1.63
CA HIS A 316 12.02 -2.40 -0.22
C HIS A 316 10.50 -2.63 -0.05
N PHE A 317 10.12 -3.25 1.05
CA PHE A 317 8.73 -3.50 1.42
C PHE A 317 8.51 -3.17 2.88
N VAL A 318 7.41 -2.51 3.21
CA VAL A 318 6.84 -2.66 4.56
C VAL A 318 6.26 -4.07 4.62
N TYR A 319 6.88 -4.93 5.44
CA TYR A 319 6.55 -6.35 5.56
C TYR A 319 5.55 -6.62 6.69
N SER A 320 5.63 -5.84 7.77
CA SER A 320 4.60 -5.72 8.80
C SER A 320 4.61 -4.31 9.40
N PHE A 321 3.47 -3.86 9.93
CA PHE A 321 3.36 -2.60 10.66
C PHE A 321 3.49 -2.77 12.19
N LYS A 322 3.18 -3.95 12.76
CA LYS A 322 3.35 -4.28 14.18
C LYS A 322 4.17 -5.57 14.35
N PRO A 323 5.43 -5.50 14.84
CA PRO A 323 6.30 -4.32 14.76
C PRO A 323 6.52 -3.89 13.30
N LEU A 324 6.92 -2.64 13.09
CA LEU A 324 7.32 -2.12 11.78
C LEU A 324 8.60 -2.82 11.33
N ARG A 325 8.50 -3.59 10.23
CA ARG A 325 9.65 -4.29 9.64
C ARG A 325 9.76 -3.97 8.15
N ILE A 326 10.97 -3.59 7.73
CA ILE A 326 11.30 -3.28 6.35
C ILE A 326 12.12 -4.41 5.76
N LEU A 327 11.56 -5.11 4.79
CA LEU A 327 12.26 -6.13 4.02
C LEU A 327 12.91 -5.49 2.78
N LYS A 328 14.19 -5.78 2.55
CA LYS A 328 14.97 -5.33 1.39
C LYS A 328 15.28 -6.54 0.52
N CYS A 329 14.92 -6.49 -0.76
CA CYS A 329 15.03 -7.61 -1.69
C CYS A 329 15.79 -7.22 -2.96
N HIS A 330 16.74 -8.05 -3.39
CA HIS A 330 17.49 -7.83 -4.62
C HIS A 330 16.63 -8.20 -5.84
N LEU A 331 16.32 -7.24 -6.72
CA LEU A 331 15.35 -7.36 -7.83
C LEU A 331 15.59 -8.58 -8.75
N ARG A 332 16.87 -8.88 -9.04
CA ARG A 332 17.28 -9.92 -9.99
C ARG A 332 17.31 -11.36 -9.44
N CYS A 333 17.69 -11.59 -8.19
CA CYS A 333 17.83 -12.95 -7.63
C CYS A 333 16.77 -13.29 -6.59
N GLY A 334 16.10 -12.29 -6.01
CA GLY A 334 15.05 -12.48 -5.00
C GLY A 334 15.57 -12.74 -3.59
N ASP A 335 16.89 -12.71 -3.37
CA ASP A 335 17.47 -12.71 -2.03
C ASP A 335 16.98 -11.49 -1.22
N CYS A 336 16.39 -11.74 -0.05
CA CYS A 336 15.87 -10.71 0.84
C CYS A 336 16.45 -10.78 2.25
N GLU A 337 16.59 -9.61 2.87
CA GLU A 337 17.05 -9.42 4.26
C GLU A 337 16.20 -8.32 4.93
N PHE A 338 16.00 -8.38 6.25
CA PHE A 338 15.38 -7.26 6.97
C PHE A 338 16.41 -6.13 7.08
N ALA A 339 16.09 -4.97 6.51
CA ALA A 339 16.91 -3.77 6.59
C ALA A 339 16.63 -2.96 7.86
N TYR A 340 15.44 -3.14 8.45
CA TYR A 340 15.05 -2.52 9.71
C TYR A 340 13.95 -3.35 10.40
N GLU A 341 14.07 -3.51 11.71
CA GLU A 341 13.03 -4.06 12.58
C GLU A 341 12.87 -3.13 13.80
N GLN A 342 11.65 -2.63 14.01
CA GLN A 342 11.32 -1.72 15.11
C GLN A 342 11.45 -2.43 16.46
N SER A 343 12.20 -1.81 17.38
CA SER A 343 12.30 -2.25 18.78
C SER A 343 11.67 -1.20 19.69
N VAL A 344 10.72 -1.64 20.52
CA VAL A 344 10.10 -0.86 21.60
C VAL A 344 10.30 -1.67 22.89
N PRO A 345 10.98 -1.13 23.93
CA PRO A 345 11.21 -1.90 25.16
C PRO A 345 9.90 -2.15 25.92
N GLU A 346 9.83 -3.27 26.65
CA GLU A 346 8.58 -3.80 27.24
C GLU A 346 7.78 -2.76 28.06
N GLY A 347 8.44 -1.95 28.88
CA GLY A 347 7.82 -0.88 29.68
C GLY A 347 7.29 0.33 28.88
N PHE A 348 7.40 0.29 27.55
CA PHE A 348 6.89 1.30 26.61
C PHE A 348 5.97 0.70 25.54
N LEU A 349 5.59 -0.57 25.63
CA LEU A 349 4.63 -1.20 24.71
C LEU A 349 3.24 -0.52 24.80
N THR A 350 2.57 -0.43 23.66
CA THR A 350 1.26 0.20 23.50
C THR A 350 0.17 -0.43 24.37
N GLN A 351 -0.64 0.40 25.02
CA GLN A 351 -1.86 0.00 25.76
C GLN A 351 -3.15 0.41 25.02
N HIS A 352 -3.08 0.55 23.69
CA HIS A 352 -4.22 0.94 22.84
C HIS A 352 -5.14 -0.27 22.59
N HIS A 353 -6.42 -0.01 22.39
CA HIS A 353 -7.39 -1.07 22.08
C HIS A 353 -7.27 -1.45 20.59
N GLU A 354 -6.67 -2.62 20.34
CA GLU A 354 -6.36 -3.09 18.98
C GLU A 354 -6.91 -4.50 18.68
N ASP A 355 -7.61 -5.13 19.62
CA ASP A 355 -8.09 -6.51 19.47
C ASP A 355 -9.11 -6.64 18.32
N GLY A 356 -8.84 -7.56 17.40
CA GLY A 356 -9.63 -7.72 16.16
C GLY A 356 -9.27 -6.74 15.03
N GLY A 357 -8.46 -5.71 15.30
CA GLY A 357 -7.99 -4.72 14.33
C GLY A 357 -6.52 -4.91 13.91
N SER A 358 -6.16 -4.53 12.69
CA SER A 358 -4.74 -4.50 12.27
C SER A 358 -4.49 -3.72 10.96
N LEU A 359 -3.39 -2.96 10.93
CA LEU A 359 -2.90 -2.24 9.75
C LEU A 359 -2.12 -3.16 8.79
N ARG A 360 -2.49 -3.18 7.50
CA ARG A 360 -2.08 -4.18 6.50
C ARG A 360 -1.89 -3.58 5.10
N GLY A 361 -0.75 -3.80 4.44
CA GLY A 361 -0.57 -3.63 2.99
C GLY A 361 -0.95 -2.24 2.41
N GLY A 362 -1.80 -2.25 1.37
CA GLY A 362 -2.32 -1.07 0.67
C GLY A 362 -1.58 -0.74 -0.63
N THR A 363 -1.25 0.55 -0.83
CA THR A 363 -0.50 1.06 -1.98
C THR A 363 1.00 0.78 -1.89
N ASN A 364 1.72 1.05 -2.98
CA ASN A 364 3.11 1.49 -2.94
C ASN A 364 3.30 2.73 -2.06
N PHE A 365 4.46 2.84 -1.41
CA PHE A 365 4.92 4.10 -0.80
C PHE A 365 5.70 4.91 -1.86
N VAL A 366 5.33 6.19 -2.03
CA VAL A 366 5.97 7.12 -2.96
C VAL A 366 6.82 8.15 -2.21
N PRO A 367 7.97 8.61 -2.77
CA PRO A 367 8.79 9.63 -2.14
C PRO A 367 8.08 10.99 -2.13
N VAL A 368 8.14 11.71 -1.01
CA VAL A 368 7.59 13.06 -0.86
C VAL A 368 8.62 14.08 -1.34
N PRO A 369 8.34 14.89 -2.39
CA PRO A 369 9.30 15.91 -2.86
C PRO A 369 9.41 17.09 -1.89
N LEU A 370 10.50 17.12 -1.12
CA LEU A 370 10.80 18.19 -0.16
C LEU A 370 11.67 19.29 -0.81
N PRO A 371 11.26 20.56 -0.78
CA PRO A 371 12.05 21.65 -1.33
C PRO A 371 13.20 22.03 -0.40
N ALA A 372 14.38 22.35 -0.96
CA ALA A 372 15.56 22.72 -0.18
C ALA A 372 15.34 23.93 0.77
N SER A 373 14.39 24.81 0.44
CA SER A 373 13.96 25.93 1.30
C SER A 373 13.35 25.52 2.64
N MET A 374 12.95 24.26 2.82
CA MET A 374 12.48 23.72 4.09
C MET A 374 13.63 23.45 5.09
N HIS A 375 14.88 23.36 4.61
CA HIS A 375 16.06 23.06 5.43
C HIS A 375 15.91 21.75 6.25
N VAL A 376 15.35 20.71 5.63
CA VAL A 376 15.33 19.34 6.17
C VAL A 376 16.74 18.76 6.14
N ASP A 377 17.11 17.93 7.11
CA ASP A 377 18.41 17.29 7.11
C ASP A 377 18.57 16.32 5.93
N PRO A 378 19.69 16.34 5.17
CA PRO A 378 19.87 15.50 3.98
C PRO A 378 19.93 13.98 4.28
N LYS A 379 20.08 13.56 5.55
CA LYS A 379 19.93 12.15 5.96
C LYS A 379 18.48 11.64 5.91
N VAL A 380 17.49 12.55 5.85
CA VAL A 380 16.05 12.23 5.96
C VAL A 380 15.43 12.03 4.58
N GLN A 381 14.82 10.86 4.38
CA GLN A 381 13.97 10.54 3.24
C GLN A 381 12.53 10.34 3.74
N VAL A 382 11.53 10.85 3.02
CA VAL A 382 10.13 10.82 3.45
C VAL A 382 9.27 10.18 2.37
N TYR A 383 8.33 9.35 2.80
CA TYR A 383 7.44 8.58 1.94
C TYR A 383 5.99 8.73 2.39
N ALA A 384 5.06 8.65 1.46
CA ALA A 384 3.62 8.65 1.73
C ALA A 384 2.93 7.47 1.04
N ALA A 385 1.85 6.96 1.65
CA ALA A 385 1.07 5.84 1.13
C ALA A 385 -0.37 5.86 1.68
N PHE A 386 -1.21 5.02 1.09
CA PHE A 386 -2.45 4.58 1.70
C PHE A 386 -2.36 3.07 2.03
N PRO A 387 -1.94 2.67 3.24
CA PRO A 387 -2.25 1.35 3.79
C PRO A 387 -3.76 1.18 4.02
N ARG A 388 -4.15 0.02 4.53
CA ARG A 388 -5.53 -0.27 4.94
C ARG A 388 -5.58 -1.00 6.29
N THR A 389 -6.54 -0.69 7.13
CA THR A 389 -6.93 -1.56 8.23
C THR A 389 -7.70 -2.78 7.72
N ASN A 390 -7.66 -3.86 8.49
CA ASN A 390 -8.67 -4.89 8.48
C ASN A 390 -9.18 -5.03 9.92
N ILE A 391 -10.48 -4.76 10.10
CA ILE A 391 -11.22 -5.02 11.32
C ILE A 391 -12.04 -6.30 11.11
N GLU A 392 -11.87 -7.27 11.99
CA GLU A 392 -12.54 -8.58 11.92
C GLU A 392 -13.67 -8.67 12.97
N ARG A 393 -14.70 -9.47 12.70
CA ARG A 393 -15.82 -9.82 13.63
C ARG A 393 -16.85 -8.73 14.01
N HIS A 394 -16.76 -7.52 13.46
CA HIS A 394 -17.71 -6.44 13.74
C HIS A 394 -18.93 -6.53 12.80
N CYS A 395 -18.77 -6.13 11.54
CA CYS A 395 -19.71 -6.54 10.47
C CYS A 395 -19.59 -8.05 10.14
N ASP A 396 -20.41 -8.55 9.20
CA ASP A 396 -20.44 -9.94 8.67
C ASP A 396 -19.15 -10.37 7.90
N GLY A 397 -17.99 -10.34 8.57
CA GLY A 397 -16.67 -10.68 8.04
C GLY A 397 -15.66 -9.53 8.21
N SER A 398 -14.60 -9.51 7.40
CA SER A 398 -13.62 -8.40 7.42
C SER A 398 -14.21 -7.11 6.85
N PHE A 399 -13.94 -6.03 7.56
CA PHE A 399 -14.13 -4.64 7.17
C PHE A 399 -12.78 -4.01 6.83
N TYR A 400 -12.68 -3.26 5.75
CA TYR A 400 -11.44 -2.60 5.35
C TYR A 400 -11.68 -1.13 5.03
N ARG A 401 -10.79 -0.27 5.55
CA ARG A 401 -10.68 1.13 5.15
C ARG A 401 -9.24 1.48 4.82
N PRO A 402 -9.01 2.47 3.94
CA PRO A 402 -7.71 3.08 3.75
C PRO A 402 -7.42 4.12 4.85
N GLU A 403 -6.14 4.30 5.16
CA GLU A 403 -5.64 5.40 5.99
C GLU A 403 -4.47 6.08 5.28
N PHE A 404 -4.32 7.40 5.40
CA PHE A 404 -3.14 8.10 4.87
C PHE A 404 -2.00 8.06 5.88
N VAL A 405 -0.82 7.56 5.47
CA VAL A 405 0.36 7.53 6.34
C VAL A 405 1.57 8.22 5.72
N VAL A 406 2.40 8.78 6.60
CA VAL A 406 3.73 9.30 6.25
C VAL A 406 4.76 8.48 7.02
N MET A 407 5.69 7.87 6.30
CA MET A 407 6.85 7.17 6.86
C MET A 407 8.11 8.00 6.61
N ILE A 408 8.97 8.10 7.63
CA ILE A 408 10.30 8.70 7.51
C ILE A 408 11.37 7.63 7.60
N LYS A 409 12.44 7.82 6.83
CA LYS A 409 13.68 7.06 6.90
C LYS A 409 14.81 8.02 7.26
N ILE A 410 15.56 7.72 8.31
CA ILE A 410 16.68 8.53 8.81
C ILE A 410 17.91 7.63 8.82
N GLU A 411 18.86 7.87 7.92
CA GLU A 411 19.92 6.88 7.61
C GLU A 411 19.28 5.52 7.32
N ASP A 412 19.48 4.49 8.15
CA ASP A 412 18.88 3.15 7.98
C ASP A 412 17.71 2.85 8.95
N GLN A 413 17.26 3.83 9.72
CA GLN A 413 16.14 3.73 10.66
C GLN A 413 14.81 4.17 10.01
N PHE A 414 13.69 3.55 10.38
CA PHE A 414 12.36 3.83 9.80
C PHE A 414 11.28 4.04 10.88
N HIS A 415 10.48 5.10 10.75
CA HIS A 415 9.40 5.42 11.69
C HIS A 415 8.13 5.86 10.96
N LEU A 416 6.97 5.47 11.50
CA LEU A 416 5.70 6.14 11.19
C LEU A 416 5.74 7.56 11.78
N ALA A 417 5.50 8.55 10.95
CA ALA A 417 5.59 9.97 11.30
C ALA A 417 4.22 10.66 11.34
N PHE A 418 3.28 10.21 10.51
CA PHE A 418 1.86 10.53 10.63
C PHE A 418 1.04 9.32 10.19
N ALA A 419 -0.15 9.14 10.77
CA ALA A 419 -1.13 8.17 10.32
C ALA A 419 -2.56 8.70 10.55
N SER A 420 -3.45 8.61 9.57
CA SER A 420 -4.82 9.13 9.67
C SER A 420 -5.75 8.20 10.47
N GLU A 421 -6.90 8.72 10.86
CA GLU A 421 -8.09 7.88 11.14
C GLU A 421 -8.61 7.27 9.81
N SER A 422 -9.59 6.36 9.86
CA SER A 422 -10.16 5.71 8.66
C SER A 422 -10.74 6.72 7.64
N LEU A 423 -10.39 6.56 6.36
CA LEU A 423 -10.85 7.42 5.29
C LEU A 423 -11.88 6.72 4.39
N ASP A 424 -13.13 7.17 4.45
CA ASP A 424 -14.19 6.66 3.56
C ASP A 424 -14.09 7.16 2.12
N PHE A 425 -13.39 8.29 1.90
CA PHE A 425 -13.46 9.11 0.68
C PHE A 425 -14.87 9.65 0.35
N GLY A 426 -15.91 9.23 1.08
CA GLY A 426 -17.28 9.71 0.97
C GLY A 426 -17.84 9.53 -0.44
N ASN A 427 -18.64 10.50 -0.88
CA ASN A 427 -19.32 10.53 -2.19
C ASN A 427 -18.37 10.54 -3.41
N ALA A 428 -17.05 10.65 -3.18
CA ALA A 428 -16.05 10.59 -4.23
C ALA A 428 -15.91 9.18 -4.82
N ILE A 429 -16.10 8.11 -4.05
CA ILE A 429 -16.11 6.74 -4.59
C ILE A 429 -17.49 6.47 -5.19
N ILE A 430 -17.59 6.14 -6.48
CA ILE A 430 -18.91 6.03 -7.16
C ILE A 430 -19.80 4.96 -6.48
N GLU A 431 -19.19 3.89 -5.98
CA GLU A 431 -19.89 2.80 -5.31
C GLU A 431 -20.26 3.06 -3.84
N LEU A 432 -19.92 4.22 -3.28
CA LEU A 432 -20.22 4.60 -1.90
C LEU A 432 -21.03 5.90 -1.87
N GLY A 433 -22.36 5.78 -1.88
CA GLY A 433 -23.25 6.90 -1.57
C GLY A 433 -23.13 7.38 -0.12
N PRO A 434 -23.79 8.49 0.26
CA PRO A 434 -23.80 8.95 1.65
C PRO A 434 -24.62 8.00 2.54
N ASP A 435 -25.70 7.45 2.00
CA ASP A 435 -26.67 6.59 2.71
C ASP A 435 -26.42 5.07 2.50
N ASP A 436 -25.33 4.70 1.80
CA ASP A 436 -24.98 3.30 1.51
C ASP A 436 -24.43 2.60 2.78
N ASP A 437 -25.15 1.59 3.28
CA ASP A 437 -24.74 0.72 4.39
C ASP A 437 -23.29 0.22 4.24
N ARG A 438 -22.42 0.67 5.14
CA ARG A 438 -20.99 0.40 5.14
C ARG A 438 -20.63 -1.02 5.61
N CYS A 439 -21.49 -1.73 6.33
CA CYS A 439 -21.26 -3.15 6.67
C CYS A 439 -21.68 -4.09 5.51
N GLY A 440 -22.64 -3.67 4.68
CA GLY A 440 -23.06 -4.39 3.48
C GLY A 440 -22.27 -3.99 2.23
N LYS A 441 -22.63 -2.85 1.62
CA LYS A 441 -22.08 -2.42 0.33
C LYS A 441 -20.76 -1.66 0.53
N GLY A 442 -19.70 -2.11 -0.14
CA GLY A 442 -18.39 -1.48 -0.03
C GLY A 442 -17.75 -1.60 1.36
N ARG A 443 -18.14 -2.63 2.13
CA ARG A 443 -17.48 -3.05 3.37
C ARG A 443 -15.96 -3.17 3.22
N ILE A 444 -15.52 -3.54 2.04
CA ILE A 444 -14.12 -3.71 1.68
C ILE A 444 -13.72 -2.56 0.72
N LEU A 445 -13.18 -1.47 1.26
CA LEU A 445 -12.58 -0.38 0.47
C LEU A 445 -11.05 -0.53 0.49
N ILE A 446 -10.44 -0.68 -0.70
CA ILE A 446 -9.03 -1.04 -0.84
C ILE A 446 -8.30 -0.02 -1.73
N PRO A 447 -7.25 0.64 -1.22
CA PRO A 447 -6.32 1.38 -2.07
C PRO A 447 -5.30 0.39 -2.66
N ASN A 448 -5.14 0.44 -3.99
CA ASN A 448 -4.34 -0.54 -4.75
C ASN A 448 -2.98 0.04 -5.21
N SER A 449 -2.90 1.32 -5.52
CA SER A 449 -1.64 2.02 -5.82
C SER A 449 -1.78 3.53 -5.80
N VAL A 450 -0.69 4.24 -5.49
CA VAL A 450 -0.48 5.63 -5.89
C VAL A 450 0.10 5.58 -7.30
N ALA A 451 -0.70 5.95 -8.30
CA ALA A 451 -0.36 5.82 -9.72
C ALA A 451 0.51 6.98 -10.23
N GLN A 452 0.27 8.18 -9.70
CA GLN A 452 1.10 9.36 -9.91
C GLN A 452 0.88 10.33 -8.75
N TRP A 453 1.93 11.04 -8.33
CA TRP A 453 1.80 12.30 -7.61
C TRP A 453 2.30 13.40 -8.54
N ASP A 454 1.38 14.16 -9.12
CA ASP A 454 1.76 15.31 -9.93
C ASP A 454 2.09 16.49 -9.03
N THR A 455 3.36 16.89 -9.08
CA THR A 455 3.93 17.99 -8.31
C THR A 455 4.70 18.96 -9.22
N ASN A 456 4.48 18.87 -10.54
CA ASN A 456 5.10 19.73 -11.53
C ASN A 456 4.35 21.07 -11.62
N ASP A 457 5.01 22.14 -12.07
CA ASP A 457 4.38 23.43 -12.35
C ASP A 457 3.44 23.98 -11.22
N GLY A 458 3.74 23.64 -9.97
CA GLY A 458 2.98 24.08 -8.79
C GLY A 458 1.80 23.18 -8.39
N GLN A 459 1.57 22.07 -9.09
CA GLN A 459 0.53 21.09 -8.75
C GLN A 459 0.79 20.39 -7.42
N ASP A 460 -0.28 19.82 -6.87
CA ASP A 460 -0.28 18.96 -5.68
C ASP A 460 -1.46 18.00 -5.79
N VAL A 461 -1.41 17.09 -6.78
CA VAL A 461 -2.51 16.15 -7.08
C VAL A 461 -2.01 14.72 -7.15
N MET A 462 -2.50 13.87 -6.26
CA MET A 462 -2.20 12.44 -6.23
C MET A 462 -3.34 11.64 -6.86
N SER A 463 -3.05 10.85 -7.89
CA SER A 463 -4.00 9.90 -8.49
C SER A 463 -3.81 8.52 -7.82
N VAL A 464 -4.87 8.00 -7.21
CA VAL A 464 -4.87 6.76 -6.42
C VAL A 464 -5.90 5.78 -6.98
N THR A 465 -5.50 4.53 -7.18
CA THR A 465 -6.40 3.47 -7.65
C THR A 465 -7.06 2.74 -6.50
N PHE A 466 -8.35 2.41 -6.64
CA PHE A 466 -9.15 1.73 -5.62
C PHE A 466 -9.89 0.51 -6.18
N SER A 467 -10.19 -0.44 -5.29
CA SER A 467 -11.23 -1.46 -5.50
C SER A 467 -12.23 -1.43 -4.34
N VAL A 468 -13.51 -1.56 -4.68
CA VAL A 468 -14.63 -1.70 -3.73
C VAL A 468 -15.17 -3.12 -3.84
N ASN A 469 -15.26 -3.81 -2.70
CA ASN A 469 -15.57 -5.25 -2.59
C ASN A 469 -14.67 -6.17 -3.44
N ASP A 470 -13.49 -5.67 -3.82
CA ASP A 470 -12.57 -6.21 -4.84
C ASP A 470 -13.15 -6.39 -6.26
N GLU A 471 -14.41 -6.04 -6.52
CA GLU A 471 -15.08 -6.25 -7.81
C GLU A 471 -14.93 -5.09 -8.81
N THR A 472 -14.49 -3.92 -8.33
CA THR A 472 -14.35 -2.70 -9.15
C THR A 472 -12.90 -2.24 -9.29
N VAL A 473 -12.62 -1.48 -10.35
CA VAL A 473 -11.35 -0.76 -10.56
C VAL A 473 -11.67 0.70 -10.81
N GLN A 474 -11.35 1.55 -9.83
CA GLN A 474 -11.64 2.98 -9.84
C GLN A 474 -10.35 3.79 -9.65
N VAL A 475 -10.36 5.05 -10.10
CA VAL A 475 -9.32 6.04 -9.82
C VAL A 475 -9.97 7.26 -9.18
N ALA A 476 -9.43 7.74 -8.05
CA ALA A 476 -9.78 9.04 -7.48
C ALA A 476 -8.53 9.95 -7.49
N ARG A 477 -8.73 11.26 -7.44
CA ARG A 477 -7.64 12.24 -7.31
C ARG A 477 -7.77 13.01 -6.00
N VAL A 478 -6.66 13.17 -5.28
CA VAL A 478 -6.59 13.90 -4.00
C VAL A 478 -5.66 15.10 -4.16
N GLN A 479 -6.14 16.30 -3.87
CA GLN A 479 -5.39 17.55 -3.98
C GLN A 479 -4.95 18.07 -2.60
N GLY A 480 -3.70 18.51 -2.47
CA GLY A 480 -3.21 19.18 -1.26
C GLY A 480 -2.42 18.29 -0.29
N LEU A 481 -2.21 17.00 -0.61
CA LEU A 481 -1.47 16.07 0.25
C LEU A 481 -0.01 16.48 0.46
N LEU A 482 0.65 17.06 -0.54
CA LEU A 482 2.05 17.47 -0.43
C LEU A 482 2.16 18.69 0.48
N THR A 483 1.21 19.60 0.36
CA THR A 483 1.04 20.77 1.23
C THR A 483 0.70 20.35 2.66
N PHE A 484 -0.12 19.33 2.86
CA PHE A 484 -0.39 18.69 4.15
C PHE A 484 0.90 18.13 4.77
N VAL A 485 1.61 17.23 4.08
CA VAL A 485 2.82 16.58 4.62
C VAL A 485 3.88 17.64 4.95
N ARG A 486 4.11 18.61 4.06
CA ARG A 486 5.05 19.72 4.27
C ARG A 486 4.74 20.60 5.49
N ASN A 487 3.50 20.58 6.00
CA ASN A 487 3.08 21.37 7.16
C ASN A 487 3.18 20.63 8.51
N LEU A 488 3.40 19.31 8.51
CA LEU A 488 3.50 18.48 9.71
C LEU A 488 4.55 19.04 10.71
N PRO A 489 4.22 19.14 12.02
CA PRO A 489 5.09 19.75 13.04
C PRO A 489 6.55 19.26 13.06
N GLN A 490 6.77 17.98 12.78
CA GLN A 490 8.09 17.33 12.69
C GLN A 490 9.08 18.04 11.75
N PHE A 491 8.64 18.64 10.64
CA PHE A 491 9.53 19.35 9.70
C PHE A 491 10.07 20.67 10.26
N LYS A 492 9.37 21.27 11.22
CA LYS A 492 9.77 22.55 11.84
C LYS A 492 10.84 22.34 12.93
N ASN A 493 10.82 21.16 13.56
CA ASN A 493 11.59 20.84 14.76
C ASN A 493 12.50 19.61 14.59
N LEU A 494 11.92 18.41 14.48
CA LEU A 494 12.60 17.12 14.55
C LEU A 494 13.51 16.85 13.34
N LEU A 495 12.98 17.04 12.12
CA LEU A 495 13.64 16.68 10.85
C LEU A 495 14.49 17.81 10.27
N LYS A 496 14.59 18.95 10.97
CA LYS A 496 15.30 20.14 10.49
C LYS A 496 16.81 19.94 10.59
N GLN A 497 17.55 20.44 9.60
CA GLN A 497 19.01 20.38 9.56
C GLN A 497 19.62 20.97 10.84
N GLY A 498 20.45 20.18 11.53
CA GLY A 498 21.02 20.54 12.83
C GLY A 498 20.06 20.48 14.03
N GLY A 499 18.92 19.81 13.88
CA GLY A 499 17.96 19.50 14.95
C GLY A 499 18.42 18.39 15.92
N PRO A 500 17.49 17.75 16.65
CA PRO A 500 17.80 16.75 17.68
C PRO A 500 18.53 15.49 17.18
N LEU A 501 18.42 15.17 15.89
CA LEU A 501 19.00 14.01 15.19
C LEU A 501 20.54 14.06 15.05
N LYS A 502 21.23 14.80 15.92
CA LYS A 502 22.69 14.92 15.91
C LYS A 502 23.33 13.75 16.66
N ASP A 503 24.50 13.32 16.20
CA ASP A 503 24.96 11.93 16.31
C ASP A 503 25.03 11.40 17.76
N ASP A 504 25.33 12.24 18.76
CA ASP A 504 25.36 11.87 20.20
C ASP A 504 24.01 11.40 20.78
N ASN A 505 22.87 11.66 20.11
CA ASN A 505 21.52 11.28 20.56
C ASN A 505 20.82 10.26 19.64
N SER A 506 21.48 9.74 18.60
CA SER A 506 20.82 8.97 17.53
C SER A 506 20.01 7.76 18.06
N GLU A 507 20.59 6.94 18.94
CA GLU A 507 19.91 5.77 19.53
C GLU A 507 18.67 6.15 20.37
N LEU A 508 18.75 7.25 21.13
CA LEU A 508 17.64 7.75 21.93
C LEU A 508 16.52 8.30 21.03
N MET A 509 16.86 9.04 19.98
CA MET A 509 15.88 9.56 19.02
C MET A 509 15.22 8.43 18.21
N ASN A 510 15.97 7.39 17.86
CA ASN A 510 15.45 6.15 17.25
C ASN A 510 14.46 5.44 18.17
N MET A 511 14.81 5.26 19.45
CA MET A 511 13.93 4.64 20.44
C MET A 511 12.65 5.46 20.66
N LEU A 512 12.77 6.78 20.85
CA LEU A 512 11.62 7.66 21.06
C LEU A 512 10.72 7.71 19.82
N SER A 513 11.28 7.83 18.62
CA SER A 513 10.52 7.84 17.36
C SER A 513 9.89 6.49 17.06
N SER A 514 10.51 5.38 17.48
CA SER A 514 9.94 4.03 17.40
C SER A 514 8.78 3.82 18.36
N TRP A 515 8.91 4.24 19.62
CA TRP A 515 7.83 4.16 20.61
C TRP A 515 6.63 5.03 20.22
N VAL A 516 6.85 6.31 19.92
CA VAL A 516 5.77 7.21 19.47
C VAL A 516 5.18 6.75 18.13
N GLY A 517 5.99 6.13 17.26
CA GLY A 517 5.51 5.53 16.01
C GLY A 517 4.59 4.33 16.22
N ASP A 518 4.77 3.57 17.30
CA ASP A 518 3.87 2.49 17.70
C ASP A 518 2.57 3.04 18.33
N ASP A 519 2.66 4.13 19.11
CA ASP A 519 1.46 4.84 19.59
C ASP A 519 0.61 5.39 18.43
N VAL A 520 1.22 6.08 17.46
CA VAL A 520 0.55 6.61 16.26
C VAL A 520 -0.15 5.49 15.47
N ARG A 521 0.47 4.31 15.40
CA ARG A 521 -0.09 3.12 14.75
C ARG A 521 -1.22 2.48 15.57
N GLY A 522 -1.12 2.45 16.89
CA GLY A 522 -2.16 1.94 17.79
C GLY A 522 -3.42 2.80 17.74
N CYS A 523 -3.26 4.12 17.88
CA CYS A 523 -4.36 5.09 17.76
C CYS A 523 -5.09 5.05 16.41
N LEU A 524 -4.38 4.76 15.31
CA LEU A 524 -5.01 4.50 14.01
C LEU A 524 -5.93 3.26 14.05
N VAL A 525 -5.49 2.17 14.68
CA VAL A 525 -6.28 0.93 14.76
C VAL A 525 -7.47 1.09 15.70
N GLU A 526 -7.28 1.78 16.83
CA GLU A 526 -8.36 2.15 17.75
C GLU A 526 -9.41 3.04 17.08
N ALA A 527 -8.99 4.06 16.33
CA ALA A 527 -9.90 4.90 15.55
C ALA A 527 -10.66 4.11 14.47
N ALA A 528 -10.02 3.11 13.84
CA ALA A 528 -10.66 2.25 12.85
C ALA A 528 -11.65 1.25 13.46
N LEU A 529 -11.39 0.76 14.68
CA LEU A 529 -12.34 -0.03 15.47
C LEU A 529 -13.57 0.82 15.80
N ASN A 530 -13.38 1.97 16.46
CA ASN A 530 -14.45 2.91 16.82
C ASN A 530 -15.30 3.33 15.61
N TYR A 531 -14.66 3.61 14.45
CA TYR A 531 -15.38 3.90 13.21
C TYR A 531 -16.20 2.70 12.71
N THR A 532 -15.68 1.48 12.80
CA THR A 532 -16.37 0.26 12.37
C THR A 532 -17.56 -0.06 13.29
N GLU A 533 -17.41 0.10 14.60
CA GLU A 533 -18.50 0.00 15.59
C GLU A 533 -19.61 1.01 15.27
N ALA A 534 -19.26 2.28 15.04
CA ALA A 534 -20.24 3.30 14.68
C ALA A 534 -20.99 2.99 13.36
N GLN A 535 -20.34 2.35 12.38
CA GLN A 535 -21.04 1.86 11.18
C GLN A 535 -21.96 0.68 11.51
N GLN A 536 -21.53 -0.25 12.35
CA GLN A 536 -22.33 -1.40 12.76
C GLN A 536 -23.59 -0.97 13.53
N GLU A 537 -23.53 0.06 14.39
CA GLU A 537 -24.71 0.60 15.07
C GLU A 537 -25.69 1.32 14.13
N ILE A 538 -25.21 1.88 13.00
CA ILE A 538 -26.07 2.44 11.94
C ILE A 538 -26.77 1.32 11.15
N THR A 539 -26.04 0.25 10.79
CA THR A 539 -26.60 -0.91 10.07
C THR A 539 -27.53 -1.75 10.94
N HIS A 540 -27.22 -1.86 12.24
CA HIS A 540 -27.94 -2.65 13.23
C HIS A 540 -28.17 -1.83 14.51
N PRO A 541 -29.14 -0.90 14.52
CA PRO A 541 -29.49 -0.15 15.72
C PRO A 541 -29.88 -1.10 16.85
N LYS A 542 -29.21 -0.96 18.01
CA LYS A 542 -29.54 -1.71 19.23
C LYS A 542 -30.99 -1.43 19.61
N GLU A 543 -31.83 -2.46 19.75
CA GLU A 543 -33.17 -2.27 20.30
C GLU A 543 -33.06 -1.73 21.73
N HIS A 544 -33.67 -0.58 22.00
CA HIS A 544 -33.49 0.22 23.23
C HIS A 544 -34.00 -0.44 24.53
N LYS A 545 -34.37 -1.73 24.50
CA LYS A 545 -34.96 -2.52 25.59
C LYS A 545 -33.91 -3.13 26.51
N ASP A 546 -32.74 -3.49 25.99
CA ASP A 546 -31.79 -4.36 26.69
C ASP A 546 -30.81 -3.59 27.61
N GLU A 547 -30.92 -2.26 27.69
CA GLU A 547 -30.05 -1.41 28.51
C GLU A 547 -30.83 -0.37 29.36
N ILE A 548 -32.10 -0.65 29.69
CA ILE A 548 -32.88 0.18 30.62
C ILE A 548 -32.47 -0.15 32.07
N ASP A 549 -31.58 0.67 32.62
CA ASP A 549 -31.29 0.74 34.05
C ASP A 549 -32.55 1.14 34.84
N GLU A 550 -33.23 0.16 35.44
CA GLU A 550 -34.48 0.32 36.21
C GLU A 550 -34.36 1.33 37.36
N THR A 551 -33.16 1.71 37.80
CA THR A 551 -32.97 2.71 38.86
C THR A 551 -33.22 4.15 38.39
N LYS A 552 -33.23 4.40 37.08
CA LYS A 552 -33.39 5.74 36.47
C LYS A 552 -34.84 6.04 36.09
N GLU A 553 -35.71 6.12 37.10
CA GLU A 553 -37.16 6.38 36.99
C GLU A 553 -37.54 7.58 36.07
N LEU A 554 -36.65 8.56 35.92
CA LEU A 554 -36.85 9.73 35.05
C LEU A 554 -36.83 9.37 33.55
N LEU A 555 -35.93 8.49 33.11
CA LEU A 555 -35.86 8.05 31.70
C LEU A 555 -37.10 7.26 31.31
N TYR A 556 -37.59 6.40 32.21
CA TYR A 556 -38.81 5.63 32.01
C TYR A 556 -40.05 6.52 31.84
N LYS A 557 -40.09 7.70 32.47
CA LYS A 557 -41.17 8.68 32.32
C LYS A 557 -41.10 9.45 31.00
N ILE A 558 -39.91 9.92 30.62
CA ILE A 558 -39.69 10.58 29.33
C ILE A 558 -40.15 9.67 28.18
N HIS A 559 -39.76 8.40 28.19
CA HIS A 559 -40.15 7.45 27.16
C HIS A 559 -41.66 7.12 27.14
N GLN A 560 -42.36 7.22 28.29
CA GLN A 560 -43.81 7.11 28.35
C GLN A 560 -44.55 8.35 27.83
N GLU A 561 -43.93 9.53 27.91
CA GLU A 561 -44.48 10.76 27.32
C GLU A 561 -44.27 10.75 25.79
N GLU A 562 -43.06 10.41 25.31
CA GLU A 562 -42.76 10.23 23.87
C GLU A 562 -43.69 9.23 23.19
N THR A 563 -43.83 8.01 23.72
CA THR A 563 -44.69 6.96 23.13
C THR A 563 -46.19 7.26 23.23
N ALA A 564 -46.60 8.24 24.06
CA ALA A 564 -47.98 8.72 24.10
C ALA A 564 -48.28 9.77 23.00
N GLU A 565 -47.29 10.51 22.51
CA GLU A 565 -47.48 11.52 21.46
C GLU A 565 -47.50 10.91 20.03
N GLU A 566 -46.84 9.78 19.79
CA GLU A 566 -46.78 9.13 18.46
C GLU A 566 -48.05 8.35 18.03
N SER A 567 -49.14 8.36 18.83
CA SER A 567 -50.32 7.49 18.61
C SER A 567 -51.59 8.23 18.15
N PRO A 568 -51.75 8.55 16.84
CA PRO A 568 -53.00 9.08 16.30
C PRO A 568 -54.07 7.97 16.22
N ALA A 569 -55.25 8.22 16.80
CA ALA A 569 -56.34 7.25 16.83
C ALA A 569 -56.96 7.01 15.43
N ALA A 570 -56.94 5.77 14.96
CA ALA A 570 -57.56 5.35 13.71
C ALA A 570 -59.02 4.91 13.93
N ASP A 571 -59.97 5.74 13.50
CA ASP A 571 -61.41 5.46 13.58
C ASP A 571 -62.04 5.19 12.19
N THR A 572 -63.21 4.54 12.14
CA THR A 572 -63.63 3.79 10.93
C THR A 572 -64.38 4.58 9.84
N VAL A 573 -63.97 4.34 8.57
CA VAL A 573 -64.62 4.66 7.28
C VAL A 573 -66.05 4.07 7.19
N PRO A 574 -67.09 4.81 6.70
CA PRO A 574 -67.51 4.75 5.28
C PRO A 574 -68.10 6.11 4.76
N PRO A 575 -68.62 6.27 3.50
CA PRO A 575 -68.04 7.28 2.60
C PRO A 575 -69.04 8.31 1.98
N GLU A 576 -68.54 9.36 1.31
CA GLU A 576 -68.95 9.75 -0.06
C GLU A 576 -68.21 11.00 -0.61
N GLN A 577 -68.11 11.05 -1.95
CA GLN A 577 -68.05 12.19 -2.89
C GLN A 577 -67.66 13.62 -2.42
N GLY A 578 -66.74 14.29 -3.17
CA GLY A 578 -66.91 15.73 -3.49
C GLY A 578 -65.68 16.65 -3.54
N THR A 579 -65.11 16.85 -4.74
CA THR A 579 -64.70 18.14 -5.36
C THR A 579 -64.04 19.32 -4.57
N GLU A 580 -62.96 19.83 -5.18
CA GLU A 580 -62.52 21.27 -5.23
C GLU A 580 -61.93 21.94 -3.97
N GLY A 581 -61.00 22.90 -4.17
CA GLY A 581 -60.54 23.82 -3.12
C GLY A 581 -59.04 24.15 -3.10
N ASP A 582 -58.57 24.96 -4.06
CA ASP A 582 -57.19 25.45 -4.21
C ASP A 582 -56.67 26.36 -3.07
N GLU A 583 -55.34 26.55 -3.03
CA GLU A 583 -54.61 27.81 -2.67
C GLU A 583 -54.75 28.40 -1.22
N GLU A 584 -53.78 29.09 -0.61
CA GLU A 584 -52.31 29.26 -0.79
C GLU A 584 -51.75 30.00 0.47
N LYS A 585 -50.40 30.10 0.63
CA LYS A 585 -49.69 31.24 1.30
C LYS A 585 -49.87 31.48 2.84
N ASP A 586 -48.96 32.14 3.59
CA ASP A 586 -47.55 32.54 3.40
C ASP A 586 -46.85 32.97 4.74
N ILE A 587 -45.53 33.22 4.69
CA ILE A 587 -44.75 34.29 5.40
C ILE A 587 -44.35 34.21 6.92
N LEU A 588 -43.03 33.96 7.11
CA LEU A 588 -41.99 34.66 7.90
C LEU A 588 -42.01 34.86 9.46
N ASP A 589 -41.03 34.24 10.16
CA ASP A 589 -39.72 34.82 10.61
C ASP A 589 -39.59 36.18 11.37
N PRO A 590 -38.45 36.48 12.07
CA PRO A 590 -37.47 35.63 12.79
C PRO A 590 -36.90 36.28 14.13
N ILE A 591 -35.66 35.91 14.54
CA ILE A 591 -34.69 36.56 15.48
C ILE A 591 -34.79 36.16 16.99
N HIS A 592 -33.73 36.07 17.85
CA HIS A 592 -32.32 35.58 17.83
C HIS A 592 -31.66 35.88 19.23
N ILE A 593 -30.42 35.39 19.52
CA ILE A 593 -29.57 35.68 20.71
C ILE A 593 -30.04 35.00 22.03
N GLY A 594 -29.21 34.41 22.91
CA GLY A 594 -27.76 34.12 22.93
C GLY A 594 -27.26 33.73 24.37
N GLU A 595 -26.02 33.19 24.48
CA GLU A 595 -24.97 33.41 25.54
C GLU A 595 -25.32 33.56 27.06
N VAL A 596 -24.59 33.08 28.09
CA VAL A 596 -23.24 32.46 28.31
C VAL A 596 -23.24 31.62 29.64
N GLU A 597 -22.11 30.95 29.97
CA GLU A 597 -21.61 30.53 31.33
C GLU A 597 -22.36 29.40 32.11
N GLY A 598 -21.72 28.58 32.96
CA GLY A 598 -20.30 28.49 33.36
C GLY A 598 -19.96 27.24 34.23
N ILE A 599 -18.66 26.98 34.46
CA ILE A 599 -18.02 25.79 35.09
C ILE A 599 -17.50 26.19 36.51
N PRO A 600 -17.60 25.38 37.62
CA PRO A 600 -16.55 24.37 37.95
C PRO A 600 -16.86 23.18 38.93
N ASP A 601 -15.98 22.16 38.90
CA ASP A 601 -15.40 21.35 40.02
C ASP A 601 -16.33 20.49 40.94
N LEU A 602 -15.93 19.34 41.55
CA LEU A 602 -14.70 18.51 41.51
C LEU A 602 -14.96 17.10 42.15
N GLU A 603 -13.89 16.29 42.31
CA GLU A 603 -13.69 15.13 43.23
C GLU A 603 -14.06 13.69 42.79
N GLN A 604 -13.06 12.79 42.94
CA GLN A 604 -13.18 11.32 43.08
C GLN A 604 -12.97 10.97 44.57
N PRO A 605 -13.50 9.85 45.10
CA PRO A 605 -12.75 8.57 45.18
C PRO A 605 -13.63 7.32 44.90
N ALA A 606 -13.19 6.23 44.25
CA ALA A 606 -12.12 5.24 44.50
C ALA A 606 -12.62 3.95 45.22
N ASP A 607 -12.06 2.81 44.81
CA ASP A 607 -12.15 1.43 45.38
C ASP A 607 -13.58 0.80 45.41
N ASP A 608 -13.79 -0.51 45.26
CA ASP A 608 -13.09 -1.66 45.87
C ASP A 608 -13.11 -2.94 44.98
N GLN A 609 -12.56 -4.05 45.50
CA GLN A 609 -12.27 -5.31 44.83
C GLN A 609 -13.45 -6.32 44.82
N GLY A 610 -13.48 -7.22 43.83
CA GLY A 610 -14.39 -8.37 43.76
C GLY A 610 -13.75 -9.53 42.98
N ASP A 611 -13.87 -10.77 43.48
CA ASP A 611 -13.04 -11.92 43.09
C ASP A 611 -13.88 -13.22 42.93
N TYR A 612 -13.29 -14.22 42.25
CA TYR A 612 -13.68 -15.64 42.12
C TYR A 612 -14.91 -16.10 41.28
N VAL A 613 -14.66 -17.17 40.49
CA VAL A 613 -15.54 -18.31 40.08
C VAL A 613 -16.81 -17.96 39.26
N GLY A 614 -17.14 -18.59 38.12
CA GLY A 614 -16.59 -19.74 37.41
C GLY A 614 -17.50 -20.98 37.46
N ASP A 615 -18.04 -21.44 36.34
CA ASP A 615 -18.50 -22.83 36.10
C ASP A 615 -19.07 -22.99 34.67
N ASP A 616 -18.90 -24.16 34.07
CA ASP A 616 -19.58 -24.58 32.84
C ASP A 616 -20.99 -25.14 33.14
N GLU A 617 -21.97 -24.92 32.27
CA GLU A 617 -22.90 -26.02 31.91
C GLU A 617 -23.65 -25.82 30.59
N GLU A 618 -23.62 -26.85 29.73
CA GLU A 618 -24.59 -27.00 28.63
C GLU A 618 -25.97 -27.40 29.19
N LYS A 619 -27.07 -26.81 28.68
CA LYS A 619 -28.37 -27.48 28.44
C LYS A 619 -29.30 -26.62 27.58
N GLY A 620 -30.04 -27.26 26.67
CA GLY A 620 -31.03 -26.61 25.81
C GLY A 620 -32.46 -27.18 25.92
N GLU A 621 -33.22 -27.00 24.83
CA GLU A 621 -34.56 -27.53 24.54
C GLU A 621 -35.81 -27.09 25.37
N LYS A 622 -36.71 -26.38 24.68
CA LYS A 622 -38.16 -26.67 24.62
C LYS A 622 -38.60 -26.46 23.15
N LYS A 623 -38.95 -27.46 22.33
CA LYS A 623 -40.06 -28.45 22.34
C LYS A 623 -41.45 -27.91 21.96
N ASN A 624 -41.97 -28.43 20.84
CA ASN A 624 -43.27 -29.14 20.71
C ASN A 624 -43.28 -29.89 19.34
N VAL A 625 -43.47 -31.23 19.25
CA VAL A 625 -44.73 -32.02 19.35
C VAL A 625 -45.56 -31.92 18.04
N ASP A 626 -46.05 -32.97 17.36
CA ASP A 626 -46.19 -34.46 17.59
C ASP A 626 -45.49 -35.26 16.42
N ASP A 627 -45.52 -36.59 16.21
CA ASP A 627 -46.46 -37.68 16.56
C ASP A 627 -45.77 -39.09 16.66
N LYS A 628 -46.56 -40.18 16.72
CA LYS A 628 -46.29 -41.56 17.21
C LYS A 628 -46.32 -42.65 16.10
N PRO A 629 -46.15 -43.98 16.41
CA PRO A 629 -45.29 -44.68 17.40
C PRO A 629 -44.65 -46.03 16.89
N LYS A 630 -43.99 -46.78 17.81
CA LYS A 630 -43.67 -48.25 17.80
C LYS A 630 -42.48 -48.72 16.95
N ASP A 631 -41.82 -49.85 17.24
CA ASP A 631 -41.99 -50.89 18.31
C ASP A 631 -40.61 -51.37 18.86
N LYS A 632 -40.59 -52.49 19.62
CA LYS A 632 -39.41 -53.08 20.33
C LYS A 632 -38.38 -53.74 19.36
N ASP A 633 -37.23 -54.34 19.72
CA ASP A 633 -36.89 -55.11 20.94
C ASP A 633 -35.38 -55.43 21.18
N THR A 634 -35.11 -56.14 22.28
CA THR A 634 -33.87 -56.67 22.89
C THR A 634 -32.57 -57.04 22.09
N ASN A 635 -31.43 -56.50 22.58
CA ASN A 635 -30.38 -57.16 23.43
C ASN A 635 -29.41 -58.28 22.90
N LYS A 636 -28.14 -58.20 23.39
CA LYS A 636 -27.08 -59.26 23.61
C LYS A 636 -26.12 -59.78 22.50
N LYS A 637 -24.80 -59.54 22.75
CA LYS A 637 -23.60 -60.43 22.68
C LYS A 637 -23.31 -61.22 21.37
N GLY A 638 -22.13 -61.19 20.74
CA GLY A 638 -20.76 -60.87 21.18
C GLY A 638 -19.74 -61.91 20.66
N LYS A 639 -18.41 -61.65 20.78
CA LYS A 639 -17.23 -62.49 20.37
C LYS A 639 -16.97 -62.59 18.84
N THR A 640 -15.73 -62.70 18.31
CA THR A 640 -14.35 -62.58 18.86
C THR A 640 -13.28 -62.39 17.75
N THR A 641 -12.29 -61.51 17.99
CA THR A 641 -10.88 -61.55 17.47
C THR A 641 -10.63 -61.43 15.94
N LEU A 642 -9.44 -61.07 15.41
CA LEU A 642 -8.08 -61.06 15.99
C LEU A 642 -7.08 -60.09 15.27
N LYS A 643 -6.60 -59.02 15.98
CA LYS A 643 -5.33 -58.21 15.83
C LYS A 643 -4.90 -57.67 14.42
N SER A 644 -4.10 -56.61 14.24
CA SER A 644 -3.25 -55.74 15.10
C SER A 644 -3.37 -54.28 14.61
N LYS A 645 -3.36 -53.20 15.42
CA LYS A 645 -2.21 -52.51 16.07
C LYS A 645 -1.01 -52.24 15.14
N VAL A 646 -0.37 -51.06 15.15
CA VAL A 646 -0.09 -50.14 16.29
C VAL A 646 -0.44 -48.66 16.00
N ILE A 647 -0.71 -47.89 17.06
CA ILE A 647 -0.85 -46.42 17.14
C ILE A 647 0.33 -45.87 17.97
N LEU A 648 0.78 -44.65 17.70
CA LEU A 648 1.55 -43.83 18.64
C LEU A 648 0.92 -42.43 18.72
N GLU A 649 0.66 -41.99 19.95
CA GLU A 649 0.17 -40.65 20.31
C GLU A 649 1.33 -39.80 20.86
N GLU A 650 1.00 -38.60 21.31
CA GLU A 650 1.92 -37.52 21.71
C GLU A 650 2.79 -37.85 22.94
N ALA A 651 3.86 -37.08 23.09
CA ALA A 651 4.65 -37.01 24.33
C ALA A 651 5.12 -35.57 24.54
N ASP A 652 4.50 -34.89 25.52
CA ASP A 652 4.99 -33.63 26.08
C ASP A 652 6.08 -33.92 27.14
N PHE A 653 6.97 -32.97 27.41
CA PHE A 653 8.09 -33.18 28.34
C PHE A 653 8.45 -31.93 29.15
N THR A 654 8.24 -32.04 30.47
CA THR A 654 8.78 -31.13 31.48
C THR A 654 10.14 -31.64 31.98
N GLU A 655 11.11 -30.74 32.17
CA GLU A 655 12.28 -30.98 33.02
C GLU A 655 12.42 -29.86 34.06
N ASP A 656 12.28 -30.24 35.33
CA ASP A 656 12.88 -29.56 36.50
C ASP A 656 13.14 -30.66 37.54
N ASP A 657 14.39 -30.81 37.98
CA ASP A 657 14.73 -31.69 39.10
C ASP A 657 16.05 -31.25 39.77
N SER A 658 16.20 -31.57 41.05
CA SER A 658 16.99 -30.74 41.96
C SER A 658 17.93 -31.52 42.90
N ILE A 659 19.10 -30.91 43.14
CA ILE A 659 19.92 -30.98 44.37
C ILE A 659 20.27 -32.38 44.93
N GLU A 660 21.56 -32.71 44.89
CA GLU A 660 22.22 -33.27 46.08
C GLU A 660 23.38 -32.36 46.54
N LYS A 661 23.60 -32.32 47.86
CA LYS A 661 24.75 -31.66 48.50
C LYS A 661 25.37 -32.61 49.53
N LYS A 662 26.70 -32.59 49.63
CA LYS A 662 27.46 -32.97 50.83
C LYS A 662 28.84 -32.31 50.82
N ASP A 663 29.14 -31.66 51.95
CA ASP A 663 30.41 -31.60 52.71
C ASP A 663 31.71 -31.82 51.90
N ASP A 664 32.72 -30.92 51.93
CA ASP A 664 33.39 -30.45 53.15
C ASP A 664 34.20 -29.12 52.99
N ASN A 665 34.73 -28.61 54.11
CA ASN A 665 35.63 -27.44 54.35
C ASN A 665 36.74 -27.17 53.27
N ASP A 666 37.30 -25.96 53.01
CA ASP A 666 37.93 -24.98 53.93
C ASP A 666 38.45 -23.68 53.20
N SER A 667 39.03 -22.75 53.96
CA SER A 667 39.67 -21.42 53.74
C SER A 667 40.51 -21.02 52.49
N GLY A 668 40.67 -19.68 52.32
CA GLY A 668 41.67 -18.96 51.50
C GLY A 668 41.11 -18.41 50.17
N ASP A 669 40.97 -17.11 49.89
CA ASP A 669 41.67 -15.84 50.21
C ASP A 669 42.93 -15.52 49.36
N ASP A 670 43.10 -14.23 49.05
CA ASP A 670 44.07 -13.60 48.14
C ASP A 670 44.01 -14.00 46.63
N LYS A 671 44.49 -13.20 45.66
CA LYS A 671 44.46 -11.74 45.37
C LYS A 671 45.37 -11.48 44.15
N GLU A 672 45.00 -10.53 43.27
CA GLU A 672 45.94 -9.80 42.38
C GLU A 672 46.73 -10.67 41.34
N LYS A 673 47.42 -10.17 40.30
CA LYS A 673 47.42 -8.93 39.49
C LYS A 673 47.96 -9.35 38.09
N GLU A 674 47.36 -8.94 36.96
CA GLU A 674 47.61 -7.67 36.22
C GLU A 674 48.91 -7.68 35.37
N LYS A 675 48.87 -6.96 34.23
CA LYS A 675 49.95 -6.70 33.23
C LYS A 675 50.21 -7.83 32.22
N GLU A 676 49.90 -7.65 30.94
CA GLU A 676 50.50 -6.73 29.93
C GLU A 676 51.92 -7.10 29.50
N ASN A 677 52.12 -7.41 28.21
CA ASN A 677 52.77 -6.46 27.28
C ASN A 677 52.66 -6.91 25.81
N GLU A 678 52.74 -5.94 24.89
CA GLU A 678 52.74 -6.13 23.44
C GLU A 678 54.11 -6.60 22.90
N LYS A 679 54.13 -7.16 21.67
CA LYS A 679 54.74 -6.45 20.52
C LYS A 679 54.60 -7.15 19.16
N ASP A 680 54.46 -6.33 18.12
CA ASP A 680 54.43 -6.74 16.71
C ASP A 680 55.75 -7.32 16.19
N ALA A 681 55.62 -8.21 15.20
CA ALA A 681 56.47 -8.21 14.01
C ALA A 681 55.73 -8.82 12.81
N LYS A 682 55.70 -8.10 11.67
CA LYS A 682 55.30 -8.66 10.36
C LYS A 682 56.53 -9.29 9.69
N ASP A 683 56.34 -10.36 8.91
CA ASP A 683 56.70 -10.31 7.48
C ASP A 683 56.03 -11.42 6.62
N LYS A 684 56.35 -11.43 5.32
CA LYS A 684 55.51 -11.99 4.24
C LYS A 684 55.84 -13.38 3.67
N GLU A 685 54.78 -14.02 3.14
CA GLU A 685 54.65 -14.79 1.88
C GLU A 685 55.79 -15.72 1.38
N LYS A 686 55.44 -16.99 1.06
CA LYS A 686 55.59 -17.58 -0.30
C LYS A 686 54.97 -18.99 -0.50
N GLU A 687 54.36 -19.22 -1.66
CA GLU A 687 54.14 -20.57 -2.25
C GLU A 687 55.49 -21.23 -2.64
N PRO A 688 55.54 -22.56 -2.83
CA PRO A 688 55.52 -23.09 -4.21
C PRO A 688 54.68 -24.38 -4.43
N LYS A 689 54.73 -24.94 -5.65
CA LYS A 689 53.80 -25.95 -6.22
C LYS A 689 54.46 -27.30 -6.53
N ARG A 690 53.62 -28.36 -6.63
CA ARG A 690 53.65 -29.57 -7.52
C ARG A 690 54.97 -30.34 -7.79
N ASP A 691 54.90 -31.68 -7.84
CA ASP A 691 54.81 -32.44 -9.12
C ASP A 691 54.52 -33.98 -8.96
N ASN A 692 54.53 -34.73 -10.07
CA ASN A 692 53.94 -36.08 -10.28
C ASN A 692 54.86 -37.30 -10.01
N SER A 693 54.30 -38.54 -9.91
CA SER A 693 54.52 -39.68 -10.86
C SER A 693 54.07 -41.11 -10.38
N THR A 694 53.36 -41.84 -11.28
CA THR A 694 53.40 -43.29 -11.72
C THR A 694 54.04 -44.41 -10.85
N ASP A 695 53.70 -45.72 -10.84
CA ASP A 695 52.66 -46.61 -11.46
C ASP A 695 52.58 -47.98 -10.66
N GLU A 696 52.17 -49.21 -11.03
CA GLU A 696 51.80 -49.93 -12.30
C GLU A 696 50.92 -51.21 -12.03
N THR A 697 50.01 -51.60 -12.93
CA THR A 697 49.33 -52.96 -13.08
C THR A 697 48.36 -53.50 -11.99
N LYS A 698 47.40 -54.44 -12.24
CA LYS A 698 47.09 -55.35 -13.39
C LYS A 698 45.59 -55.80 -13.46
N ARG A 699 45.12 -56.00 -14.71
CA ARG A 699 44.01 -56.77 -15.37
C ARG A 699 43.12 -57.77 -14.58
N ASP A 700 41.98 -58.32 -15.06
CA ASP A 700 41.39 -58.57 -16.42
C ASP A 700 39.88 -58.15 -16.52
N GLU A 701 39.05 -58.65 -17.45
CA GLU A 701 38.81 -58.17 -18.85
C GLU A 701 37.32 -58.48 -19.29
N HIS A 702 36.93 -58.21 -20.56
CA HIS A 702 35.57 -58.30 -21.18
C HIS A 702 34.52 -57.22 -20.82
N GLU A 703 33.65 -56.71 -21.72
CA GLU A 703 33.70 -56.57 -23.20
C GLU A 703 32.66 -55.47 -23.66
N ALA A 704 32.74 -54.95 -24.89
CA ALA A 704 31.86 -53.89 -25.44
C ALA A 704 31.56 -54.12 -26.94
N PRO A 705 30.56 -53.47 -27.59
CA PRO A 705 30.73 -52.09 -28.12
C PRO A 705 29.39 -51.29 -28.16
N SER A 706 29.18 -50.12 -28.79
CA SER A 706 30.01 -49.26 -29.68
C SER A 706 29.64 -47.76 -29.53
N ARG A 707 30.44 -46.85 -30.13
CA ARG A 707 30.25 -45.37 -30.11
C ARG A 707 29.59 -44.82 -31.38
N ARG A 708 29.04 -43.60 -31.30
CA ARG A 708 29.47 -42.48 -32.20
C ARG A 708 29.07 -41.07 -31.70
N HIS A 709 30.05 -40.17 -31.71
CA HIS A 709 29.83 -38.71 -31.72
C HIS A 709 29.69 -38.23 -33.18
N LEU A 710 29.15 -37.02 -33.37
CA LEU A 710 29.66 -36.09 -34.39
C LEU A 710 29.67 -34.65 -33.85
N HIS A 711 30.47 -33.78 -34.46
CA HIS A 711 30.64 -32.37 -34.06
C HIS A 711 30.27 -31.42 -35.22
N LEU A 712 30.32 -30.12 -34.94
CA LEU A 712 30.10 -28.96 -35.82
C LEU A 712 30.32 -29.17 -37.33
N HIS A 713 29.49 -28.48 -38.12
CA HIS A 713 30.03 -27.62 -39.17
C HIS A 713 29.20 -26.35 -39.39
N GLN A 714 29.87 -25.22 -39.55
CA GLN A 714 29.28 -23.98 -40.07
C GLN A 714 29.16 -24.07 -41.60
N HIS A 715 28.19 -23.35 -42.19
CA HIS A 715 28.36 -22.80 -43.53
C HIS A 715 27.59 -21.48 -43.72
N HIS A 716 28.27 -20.47 -44.25
CA HIS A 716 27.61 -19.29 -44.83
C HIS A 716 26.92 -19.66 -46.13
N HIS A 717 25.82 -18.96 -46.44
CA HIS A 717 25.62 -18.39 -47.78
C HIS A 717 24.98 -17.01 -47.70
N ARG A 718 25.25 -16.17 -48.70
CA ARG A 718 24.76 -14.81 -48.87
C ARG A 718 24.58 -14.55 -50.37
N ALA A 719 23.75 -13.56 -50.70
CA ALA A 719 23.69 -12.82 -51.98
C ALA A 719 22.81 -13.36 -53.14
N LEU A 720 21.75 -12.57 -53.41
CA LEU A 720 21.42 -11.90 -54.69
C LEU A 720 20.21 -12.33 -55.56
N SER A 721 19.53 -11.26 -56.01
CA SER A 721 18.71 -11.06 -57.22
C SER A 721 17.52 -11.98 -57.52
N SER A 722 16.32 -11.45 -57.25
CA SER A 722 15.47 -10.89 -58.32
C SER A 722 14.57 -9.78 -57.77
#